data_AF-A0A7Y7CAB2-F1
#
_entry.id   AF-A0A7Y7CAB2-F1
#
_cell.length_a   1.000
_cell.length_b   1.000
_cell.length_c   1.000
_cell.angle_alpha   90.00
_cell.angle_beta   90.00
_cell.angle_gamma   90.00
#
_symmetry.space_group_name_H-M   'P 1'
#
loop_
_entity.id
_entity.type
_entity.pdbx_description
1 polymer ?
#
loop_
_entity_poly.entity_id
_entity_poly.type
_entity_poly.pdbx_seq_one_letter_code
_entity_poly.pdbx_strand_id
1 'polypeptide(L)'
;MRLGFSLKSAAWHGVLLGGLLALFTGCQGEGIEVDGSLPVLQQRLAPLREQSCQEIKSAQPQAMDGEYILHFMGDAARPWRAWCHDMAGTPTEYLPLPENGLHSNFAQYTAGGAATGTSVRTVFSRLRIDPVTLKVVTSDQRFARSTGALSHNGQANISTMPYATAMSCDWGDSGRANIDLRGTPFKVASNSFVASGFSQRGTASYSFVDQVVSITGGGYCGWMAPLGADPALGGSLPLFYAHPPTTWTPVVRVYPSGGAEPFAQPLQPGWYDQQKLTVGNDTISSLHVPRGWAVTIYEHAGFSGSFTTVTSDTILTGTGWDRQTSSIRVEAPVTLYSQHEFKGARQALRAGRYDINQLTLGNDTVRSLKVPEGFQVTLYADSGFSGQRIVLTQDTDLSGNLLNATASSLVVESTTSRHNNILSGQWRSSGGQSPTSTANRQFLVEYSGPPDIVTFDLEADIVGPYLYLLDSSGRVLAEANNSNGGSRAHIACYLQPGGYKLVAATTQVGETADFTLRSDKARLRYPLRLSVQAVSTFDWVYDDHNTGANHDISVWRPKLDKFPGYYSLGDVALPSHGTPARMTFAVSGEGDLLAPPIDYDFVWDDKHTGGSHDASFWHPKPAPGYTCLGSVATLGYDKPSTQLVRCVRSEYVLPASPAWLWDDQGSHGYSDGTVFQANPIDHRTLTVSSMVGQVGYGGANASLFWALNKSALANPELQGAPVDDLTVLQYAPMVWLHPDEYYWPSSAEFFLANVKPVGYYLETKEPLGCASCTDPAFLTGQRPDPTTHVPMYAQIIPRTQAGNPTQTTDVVYWMFYPYNGGKRVCIGTYNAVHKCIGRFSTFGNHVGDWEHVTVRFVEGRPTQVYMAQHADGQLFSFGDKALSLLNFHPETYAAFGSHGVYADSGSHPYRTFFNGEVLSDETGRGTPWPGWVNPVIIPWQPLGTYTSTNGPGWMDITLQWGNPPDGCDNIISQHSDECIRNGGPSGPMLKGVSNPEAMGME
;
A
#
# COMPACT_ATOMS: atom_id res chain seq x y z
N MET A 1 -47.69 -37.70 34.21
CA MET A 1 -48.99 -37.85 33.50
C MET A 1 -48.84 -37.13 32.17
N ARG A 2 -49.16 -37.65 30.97
CA ARG A 2 -49.62 -38.98 30.50
C ARG A 2 -48.64 -39.40 29.36
N LEU A 3 -48.15 -40.64 29.21
CA LEU A 3 -48.83 -41.83 28.64
C LEU A 3 -49.56 -41.53 27.29
N GLY A 4 -49.27 -42.19 26.16
CA GLY A 4 -48.20 -43.16 25.83
C GLY A 4 -48.42 -43.90 24.50
N PHE A 5 -47.49 -44.82 24.18
CA PHE A 5 -47.55 -46.00 23.28
C PHE A 5 -47.29 -45.85 21.74
N SER A 6 -46.70 -46.84 21.01
CA SER A 6 -45.71 -47.92 21.31
C SER A 6 -45.36 -48.82 20.08
N LEU A 7 -44.20 -49.54 20.11
CA LEU A 7 -43.95 -50.91 19.54
C LEU A 7 -43.95 -51.14 17.99
N LYS A 8 -43.20 -52.08 17.35
CA LYS A 8 -42.05 -52.97 17.69
C LYS A 8 -41.42 -53.69 16.45
N SER A 9 -40.31 -54.43 16.65
CA SER A 9 -39.80 -55.62 15.87
C SER A 9 -39.07 -55.32 14.53
N ALA A 10 -38.15 -56.13 13.92
CA ALA A 10 -37.35 -57.36 14.22
C ALA A 10 -36.39 -57.65 13.00
N ALA A 11 -35.37 -58.54 12.97
CA ALA A 11 -34.52 -59.25 13.97
C ALA A 11 -33.37 -60.11 13.32
N TRP A 12 -32.26 -60.35 14.07
CA TRP A 12 -31.39 -61.57 14.09
C TRP A 12 -30.28 -61.92 13.02
N HIS A 13 -29.07 -62.27 13.55
CA HIS A 13 -28.03 -63.27 13.11
C HIS A 13 -27.21 -63.05 11.79
N GLY A 14 -25.94 -63.47 11.63
CA GLY A 14 -24.89 -63.99 12.55
C GLY A 14 -23.70 -64.73 11.84
N VAL A 15 -22.56 -64.92 12.56
CA VAL A 15 -21.73 -66.18 12.60
C VAL A 15 -20.54 -66.47 11.59
N LEU A 16 -19.30 -66.51 12.17
CA LEU A 16 -18.11 -67.40 11.98
C LEU A 16 -16.98 -67.27 10.90
N LEU A 17 -15.73 -67.40 11.44
CA LEU A 17 -14.51 -68.17 11.03
C LEU A 17 -13.65 -67.79 9.80
N GLY A 18 -12.31 -67.89 9.83
CA GLY A 18 -11.39 -68.16 10.96
C GLY A 18 -9.94 -68.54 10.58
N GLY A 19 -9.00 -68.47 11.54
CA GLY A 19 -7.67 -69.11 11.53
C GLY A 19 -6.55 -68.48 10.67
N LEU A 20 -5.25 -68.74 10.91
CA LEU A 20 -4.61 -69.47 12.02
C LEU A 20 -3.09 -69.21 12.05
N LEU A 21 -2.48 -69.03 13.24
CA LEU A 21 -1.06 -69.25 13.66
C LEU A 21 0.14 -68.78 12.76
N ALA A 22 1.38 -68.64 13.21
CA ALA A 22 2.06 -68.23 14.45
C ALA A 22 3.56 -68.55 14.28
N LEU A 23 4.47 -67.88 15.01
CA LEU A 23 5.66 -68.51 15.61
C LEU A 23 6.32 -67.58 16.65
N PHE A 24 7.07 -68.17 17.58
CA PHE A 24 7.39 -67.63 18.91
C PHE A 24 8.89 -67.33 19.11
N THR A 25 9.21 -66.87 20.33
CA THR A 25 10.52 -66.80 21.04
C THR A 25 11.24 -65.44 21.01
N GLY A 26 11.73 -64.89 22.12
CA GLY A 26 11.60 -65.28 23.54
C GLY A 26 12.41 -64.38 24.51
N CYS A 27 12.07 -64.40 25.82
CA CYS A 27 12.80 -63.86 27.00
C CYS A 27 13.28 -62.38 26.95
N GLN A 28 12.68 -61.41 27.64
CA GLN A 28 12.64 -61.14 29.10
C GLN A 28 14.00 -61.12 29.84
N GLY A 29 14.31 -59.96 30.43
CA GLY A 29 15.48 -59.69 31.28
C GLY A 29 15.67 -58.20 31.61
N GLU A 30 14.87 -57.69 32.57
CA GLU A 30 14.97 -56.46 33.41
C GLU A 30 15.73 -55.19 32.94
N GLY A 31 15.09 -54.00 33.08
CA GLY A 31 15.77 -52.72 32.83
C GLY A 31 14.98 -51.41 32.97
N ILE A 32 14.35 -51.15 34.13
CA ILE A 32 13.94 -49.82 34.66
C ILE A 32 12.82 -49.05 33.92
N GLU A 33 11.78 -48.67 34.66
CA GLU A 33 10.76 -47.69 34.25
C GLU A 33 11.29 -46.25 34.33
N VAL A 34 11.03 -45.45 33.30
CA VAL A 34 10.76 -44.01 33.45
C VAL A 34 9.57 -43.68 32.53
N ASP A 35 8.41 -43.45 33.13
CA ASP A 35 7.21 -43.01 32.41
C ASP A 35 7.38 -41.55 31.94
N GLY A 36 6.98 -41.26 30.71
CA GLY A 36 7.40 -40.04 30.02
C GLY A 36 7.02 -39.93 28.55
N SER A 37 5.85 -40.40 28.12
CA SER A 37 5.34 -40.13 26.77
C SER A 37 3.84 -39.82 26.76
N LEU A 38 3.50 -38.55 26.59
CA LEU A 38 2.17 -38.15 26.12
C LEU A 38 1.90 -38.78 24.74
N PRO A 39 0.67 -39.24 24.44
CA PRO A 39 0.37 -39.82 23.14
C PRO A 39 0.41 -38.74 22.06
N VAL A 40 1.44 -38.78 21.21
CA VAL A 40 1.50 -37.98 19.98
C VAL A 40 0.34 -38.42 19.10
N LEU A 41 -0.62 -37.52 18.91
CA LEU A 41 -1.79 -37.76 18.09
C LEU A 41 -1.36 -37.74 16.63
N GLN A 42 -1.04 -38.91 16.08
CA GLN A 42 -0.53 -39.08 14.72
C GLN A 42 -1.67 -38.83 13.71
N GLN A 43 -1.92 -37.55 13.45
CA GLN A 43 -3.01 -37.06 12.63
C GLN A 43 -2.76 -37.45 11.17
N ARG A 44 -3.82 -37.93 10.48
CA ARG A 44 -3.71 -38.41 9.11
C ARG A 44 -3.32 -37.27 8.19
N LEU A 45 -2.18 -37.42 7.50
CA LEU A 45 -1.77 -36.56 6.38
C LEU A 45 -2.93 -36.42 5.37
N ALA A 46 -3.06 -35.23 4.81
CA ALA A 46 -3.98 -34.90 3.72
C ALA A 46 -3.76 -35.83 2.51
N PRO A 47 -4.73 -35.96 1.58
CA PRO A 47 -4.51 -36.70 0.34
C PRO A 47 -3.25 -36.16 -0.37
N LEU A 48 -2.30 -37.06 -0.64
CA LEU A 48 -1.05 -36.77 -1.34
C LEU A 48 -1.37 -36.06 -2.66
N ARG A 49 -0.80 -34.87 -2.84
CA ARG A 49 -0.86 -34.14 -4.11
C ARG A 49 0.29 -34.57 -5.01
N GLU A 50 0.16 -34.30 -6.31
CA GLU A 50 1.09 -34.70 -7.34
C GLU A 50 2.51 -34.20 -7.06
N GLN A 51 3.46 -35.12 -7.02
CA GLN A 51 4.88 -34.89 -6.69
C GLN A 51 5.76 -34.91 -7.93
N SER A 52 5.30 -35.49 -9.04
CA SER A 52 6.03 -35.63 -10.31
C SER A 52 5.15 -35.32 -11.52
N CYS A 53 5.79 -34.93 -12.64
CA CYS A 53 5.12 -34.80 -13.93
C CYS A 53 4.54 -36.14 -14.43
N GLN A 54 5.15 -37.26 -14.03
CA GLN A 54 4.63 -38.61 -14.29
C GLN A 54 3.30 -38.87 -13.56
N GLU A 55 3.13 -38.40 -12.33
CA GLU A 55 1.85 -38.46 -11.62
C GLU A 55 0.79 -37.59 -12.30
N ILE A 56 1.15 -36.36 -12.71
CA ILE A 56 0.26 -35.49 -13.49
C ILE A 56 -0.19 -36.17 -14.79
N LYS A 57 0.74 -36.77 -15.54
CA LYS A 57 0.41 -37.51 -16.77
C LYS A 57 -0.49 -38.72 -16.50
N SER A 58 -0.36 -39.35 -15.34
CA SER A 58 -1.19 -40.49 -14.92
C SER A 58 -2.60 -40.05 -14.53
N ALA A 59 -2.74 -38.92 -13.83
CA ALA A 59 -4.02 -38.31 -13.48
C ALA A 59 -4.72 -37.66 -14.69
N GLN A 60 -3.94 -37.11 -15.63
CA GLN A 60 -4.41 -36.39 -16.82
C GLN A 60 -3.68 -36.91 -18.07
N PRO A 61 -4.15 -38.00 -18.70
CA PRO A 61 -3.48 -38.58 -19.88
C PRO A 61 -3.34 -37.65 -21.09
N GLN A 62 -4.13 -36.58 -21.16
CA GLN A 62 -4.07 -35.55 -22.22
C GLN A 62 -3.13 -34.38 -21.88
N ALA A 63 -2.45 -34.40 -20.73
CA ALA A 63 -1.47 -33.39 -20.36
C ALA A 63 -0.31 -33.33 -21.38
N MET A 64 0.08 -32.10 -21.73
CA MET A 64 1.11 -31.75 -22.71
C MET A 64 2.29 -31.05 -22.03
N ASP A 65 3.40 -30.84 -22.74
CA ASP A 65 4.53 -30.06 -22.23
C ASP A 65 4.08 -28.65 -21.79
N GLY A 66 4.54 -28.21 -20.62
CA GLY A 66 4.07 -26.96 -20.01
C GLY A 66 4.46 -26.81 -18.55
N GLU A 67 4.00 -25.73 -17.92
CA GLU A 67 4.18 -25.50 -16.48
C GLU A 67 3.03 -26.12 -15.66
N TYR A 68 3.41 -26.80 -14.59
CA TYR A 68 2.51 -27.42 -13.63
C TYR A 68 2.99 -27.14 -12.20
N ILE A 69 2.14 -27.40 -11.20
CA ILE A 69 2.52 -27.32 -9.79
C ILE A 69 2.74 -28.71 -9.22
N LEU A 70 3.93 -28.93 -8.67
CA LEU A 70 4.29 -30.11 -7.92
C LEU A 70 4.39 -29.77 -6.43
N HIS A 71 4.19 -30.77 -5.57
CA HIS A 71 4.18 -30.59 -4.12
C HIS A 71 5.33 -31.39 -3.49
N PHE A 72 6.25 -30.71 -2.81
CA PHE A 72 7.42 -31.39 -2.24
C PHE A 72 6.98 -32.39 -1.15
N MET A 73 7.34 -33.66 -1.33
CA MET A 73 6.87 -34.79 -0.50
C MET A 73 5.33 -34.96 -0.44
N GLY A 74 4.59 -34.36 -1.40
CA GLY A 74 3.13 -34.34 -1.41
C GLY A 74 2.48 -33.35 -0.44
N ASP A 75 3.28 -32.50 0.24
CA ASP A 75 2.80 -31.49 1.20
C ASP A 75 2.11 -30.32 0.48
N ALA A 76 0.83 -30.10 0.78
CA ALA A 76 0.02 -29.04 0.18
C ALA A 76 0.49 -27.61 0.55
N ALA A 77 1.27 -27.45 1.62
CA ALA A 77 1.91 -26.20 2.02
C ALA A 77 3.29 -25.99 1.36
N ARG A 78 3.78 -26.94 0.54
CA ARG A 78 5.05 -26.86 -0.18
C ARG A 78 4.93 -26.97 -1.71
N PRO A 79 4.08 -26.14 -2.35
CA PRO A 79 3.94 -26.13 -3.81
C PRO A 79 5.15 -25.46 -4.48
N TRP A 80 5.58 -25.99 -5.63
CA TRP A 80 6.57 -25.35 -6.50
C TRP A 80 6.20 -25.51 -7.98
N ARG A 81 6.63 -24.55 -8.80
CA ARG A 81 6.32 -24.52 -10.23
C ARG A 81 7.38 -25.32 -11.00
N ALA A 82 6.94 -26.35 -11.70
CA ALA A 82 7.79 -27.23 -12.51
C ALA A 82 7.39 -27.12 -13.99
N TRP A 83 8.37 -27.04 -14.89
CA TRP A 83 8.15 -27.29 -16.31
C TRP A 83 8.24 -28.80 -16.56
N CYS A 84 7.13 -29.39 -16.99
CA CYS A 84 7.08 -30.78 -17.42
C CYS A 84 7.40 -30.89 -18.91
N HIS A 85 8.46 -31.63 -19.24
CA HIS A 85 8.92 -31.89 -20.60
C HIS A 85 8.75 -33.36 -21.00
N ASP A 86 8.50 -33.62 -22.29
CA ASP A 86 8.19 -34.94 -22.86
C ASP A 86 6.97 -35.59 -22.20
N MET A 87 5.91 -34.81 -22.00
CA MET A 87 4.62 -35.29 -21.51
C MET A 87 3.91 -36.22 -22.51
N ALA A 88 4.39 -36.32 -23.75
CA ALA A 88 3.95 -37.33 -24.71
C ALA A 88 4.68 -38.68 -24.56
N GLY A 89 5.94 -38.66 -24.12
CA GLY A 89 6.79 -39.82 -23.90
C GLY A 89 7.00 -40.13 -22.41
N THR A 90 8.20 -39.84 -21.90
CA THR A 90 8.56 -40.01 -20.48
C THR A 90 8.73 -38.64 -19.82
N PRO A 91 7.73 -38.16 -19.05
CA PRO A 91 7.78 -36.87 -18.37
C PRO A 91 9.07 -36.65 -17.58
N THR A 92 9.63 -35.45 -17.70
CA THR A 92 10.79 -35.00 -16.93
C THR A 92 10.60 -33.59 -16.38
N GLU A 93 11.00 -33.41 -15.13
CA GLU A 93 10.85 -32.17 -14.37
C GLU A 93 12.02 -31.21 -14.61
N TYR A 94 11.68 -29.95 -14.88
CA TYR A 94 12.61 -28.85 -14.97
C TYR A 94 12.17 -27.70 -14.05
N LEU A 95 13.08 -27.21 -13.21
CA LEU A 95 12.89 -25.99 -12.42
C LEU A 95 13.01 -24.76 -13.34
N PRO A 96 11.96 -23.94 -13.53
CA PRO A 96 12.08 -22.67 -14.24
C PRO A 96 12.94 -21.67 -13.46
N LEU A 97 13.72 -20.87 -14.17
CA LEU A 97 14.60 -19.85 -13.60
C LEU A 97 14.12 -18.45 -14.00
N PRO A 98 13.46 -17.70 -13.09
CA PRO A 98 12.94 -16.37 -13.42
C PRO A 98 14.08 -15.41 -13.79
N GLU A 99 15.07 -15.29 -12.92
CA GLU A 99 16.26 -14.47 -13.13
C GLU A 99 17.24 -15.17 -14.09
N ASN A 100 17.18 -14.93 -15.39
CA ASN A 100 18.12 -15.53 -16.35
C ASN A 100 18.61 -14.51 -17.38
N GLY A 101 19.85 -14.65 -17.85
CA GLY A 101 20.38 -13.77 -18.89
C GLY A 101 21.88 -13.60 -18.84
N LEU A 102 22.33 -12.36 -19.01
CA LEU A 102 23.73 -12.01 -18.98
C LEU A 102 24.30 -12.13 -17.57
N HIS A 103 23.55 -11.80 -16.53
CA HIS A 103 24.08 -11.72 -15.15
C HIS A 103 23.61 -12.85 -14.23
N SER A 104 22.50 -13.52 -14.54
CA SER A 104 21.92 -14.57 -13.69
C SER A 104 21.85 -15.92 -14.41
N ASN A 105 22.05 -17.00 -13.65
CA ASN A 105 21.95 -18.40 -14.09
C ASN A 105 22.80 -18.73 -15.34
N PHE A 106 24.11 -18.59 -15.20
CA PHE A 106 25.06 -18.88 -16.27
C PHE A 106 26.29 -19.66 -15.78
N ALA A 107 26.98 -20.31 -16.72
CA ALA A 107 28.29 -20.91 -16.57
C ALA A 107 29.24 -20.40 -17.66
N GLN A 108 30.52 -20.17 -17.34
CA GLN A 108 31.50 -19.64 -18.28
C GLN A 108 32.88 -20.29 -18.16
N TYR A 109 33.42 -20.64 -19.32
CA TYR A 109 34.85 -20.85 -19.53
C TYR A 109 35.45 -19.61 -20.20
N THR A 110 36.24 -18.85 -19.44
CA THR A 110 36.94 -17.67 -19.95
C THR A 110 38.13 -18.07 -20.84
N ALA A 111 38.17 -17.54 -22.06
CA ALA A 111 39.28 -17.76 -22.98
C ALA A 111 40.52 -16.96 -22.55
N GLY A 112 41.68 -17.59 -22.63
CA GLY A 112 42.98 -17.05 -22.19
C GLY A 112 44.00 -18.16 -21.94
N GLY A 113 45.28 -17.83 -22.07
CA GLY A 113 46.40 -18.77 -21.87
C GLY A 113 46.29 -20.03 -22.73
N ALA A 114 46.14 -21.20 -22.11
CA ALA A 114 46.04 -22.49 -22.81
C ALA A 114 44.64 -22.77 -23.43
N ALA A 115 43.70 -21.83 -23.29
CA ALA A 115 42.33 -21.89 -23.82
C ALA A 115 42.09 -20.77 -24.84
N THR A 116 42.49 -20.96 -26.10
CA THR A 116 42.45 -19.89 -27.12
C THR A 116 41.11 -19.86 -27.87
N GLY A 117 40.63 -18.66 -28.22
CA GLY A 117 39.36 -18.46 -28.90
C GLY A 117 38.54 -17.34 -28.26
N THR A 118 37.25 -17.57 -28.08
CA THR A 118 36.30 -16.66 -27.42
C THR A 118 35.69 -17.34 -26.20
N SER A 119 35.48 -16.59 -25.11
CA SER A 119 34.93 -17.14 -23.87
C SER A 119 33.59 -17.83 -24.11
N VAL A 120 33.48 -19.09 -23.67
CA VAL A 120 32.26 -19.90 -23.79
C VAL A 120 31.34 -19.55 -22.65
N ARG A 121 30.15 -19.03 -22.94
CA ARG A 121 29.16 -18.64 -21.93
C ARG A 121 27.83 -19.32 -22.20
N THR A 122 27.40 -20.17 -21.28
CA THR A 122 26.12 -20.91 -21.35
C THR A 122 25.16 -20.37 -20.30
N VAL A 123 24.00 -19.89 -20.75
CA VAL A 123 22.92 -19.31 -19.92
C VAL A 123 21.75 -20.28 -19.87
N PHE A 124 21.14 -20.45 -18.71
CA PHE A 124 20.11 -21.45 -18.44
C PHE A 124 18.78 -20.77 -18.11
N SER A 125 17.71 -21.15 -18.81
CA SER A 125 16.33 -20.69 -18.51
C SER A 125 15.54 -21.67 -17.65
N ARG A 126 15.95 -22.95 -17.62
CA ARG A 126 15.40 -24.01 -16.76
C ARG A 126 16.49 -25.03 -16.42
N LEU A 127 16.37 -25.69 -15.27
CA LEU A 127 17.31 -26.71 -14.78
C LEU A 127 16.60 -28.05 -14.61
N ARG A 128 17.14 -29.15 -15.16
CA ARG A 128 16.57 -30.48 -14.91
C ARG A 128 16.74 -30.84 -13.43
N ILE A 129 15.65 -31.22 -12.76
CA ILE A 129 15.64 -31.48 -11.31
C ILE A 129 14.93 -32.80 -11.00
N ASP A 130 15.44 -33.57 -10.04
CA ASP A 130 14.70 -34.68 -9.43
C ASP A 130 13.71 -34.10 -8.40
N PRO A 131 12.39 -34.30 -8.56
CA PRO A 131 11.38 -33.69 -7.68
C PRO A 131 11.35 -34.27 -6.26
N VAL A 132 11.91 -35.47 -6.06
CA VAL A 132 11.94 -36.16 -4.76
C VAL A 132 13.24 -35.86 -4.03
N THR A 133 14.39 -35.91 -4.72
CA THR A 133 15.70 -35.69 -4.09
C THR A 133 16.21 -34.25 -4.18
N LEU A 134 15.51 -33.37 -4.91
CA LEU A 134 15.85 -31.96 -5.17
C LEU A 134 17.26 -31.76 -5.76
N LYS A 135 17.75 -32.76 -6.52
CA LYS A 135 19.04 -32.72 -7.19
C LYS A 135 18.90 -32.21 -8.61
N VAL A 136 19.60 -31.12 -8.92
CA VAL A 136 19.72 -30.60 -10.29
C VAL A 136 20.80 -31.36 -11.05
N VAL A 137 20.49 -31.80 -12.26
CA VAL A 137 21.43 -32.42 -13.21
C VAL A 137 22.13 -31.31 -13.98
N THR A 138 23.36 -30.95 -13.61
CA THR A 138 24.01 -29.73 -14.15
C THR A 138 24.49 -29.87 -15.60
N SER A 139 24.53 -31.07 -16.14
CA SER A 139 24.88 -31.33 -17.55
C SER A 139 23.70 -31.23 -18.52
N ASP A 140 22.47 -31.07 -18.04
CA ASP A 140 21.33 -30.88 -18.93
C ASP A 140 21.31 -29.47 -19.52
N GLN A 141 21.47 -29.38 -20.84
CA GLN A 141 21.52 -28.13 -21.60
C GLN A 141 20.26 -27.90 -22.45
N ARG A 142 19.18 -28.67 -22.24
CA ARG A 142 17.98 -28.63 -23.10
C ARG A 142 17.29 -27.25 -23.12
N PHE A 143 17.35 -26.52 -22.02
CA PHE A 143 16.82 -25.16 -21.88
C PHE A 143 17.92 -24.11 -21.68
N ALA A 144 19.10 -24.38 -22.26
CA ALA A 144 20.26 -23.50 -22.22
C ALA A 144 20.60 -22.93 -23.60
N ARG A 145 21.21 -21.73 -23.62
CA ARG A 145 21.77 -21.11 -24.82
C ARG A 145 23.24 -20.78 -24.56
N SER A 146 24.11 -21.14 -25.50
CA SER A 146 25.54 -20.87 -25.39
C SER A 146 26.05 -19.92 -26.47
N THR A 147 27.08 -19.16 -26.13
CA THR A 147 27.85 -18.29 -27.05
C THR A 147 29.35 -18.49 -26.85
N GLY A 148 30.13 -18.14 -27.87
CA GLY A 148 31.58 -18.33 -27.89
C GLY A 148 32.02 -19.77 -28.18
N ALA A 149 33.31 -19.91 -28.44
CA ALA A 149 33.99 -21.18 -28.67
C ALA A 149 35.49 -21.02 -28.43
N LEU A 150 36.11 -21.99 -27.75
CA LEU A 150 37.55 -22.03 -27.49
C LEU A 150 38.14 -23.44 -27.66
N SER A 151 39.42 -23.51 -27.99
CA SER A 151 40.20 -24.77 -28.01
C SER A 151 41.09 -24.85 -26.78
N HIS A 152 41.07 -26.01 -26.12
CA HIS A 152 41.92 -26.33 -24.99
C HIS A 152 42.99 -27.32 -25.46
N ASN A 153 44.28 -26.97 -25.33
CA ASN A 153 45.42 -27.84 -25.68
C ASN A 153 45.32 -28.51 -27.08
N GLY A 154 44.73 -27.82 -28.07
CA GLY A 154 44.56 -28.33 -29.43
C GLY A 154 43.45 -29.37 -29.62
N GLN A 155 42.66 -29.67 -28.58
CA GLN A 155 41.43 -30.45 -28.71
C GLN A 155 40.26 -29.57 -29.22
N ALA A 156 39.27 -30.23 -29.84
CA ALA A 156 38.21 -29.57 -30.60
C ALA A 156 37.29 -28.71 -29.72
N ASN A 157 36.83 -27.61 -30.31
CA ASN A 157 36.06 -26.51 -29.75
C ASN A 157 35.09 -26.89 -28.61
N ILE A 158 35.42 -26.46 -27.39
CA ILE A 158 34.45 -26.34 -26.30
C ILE A 158 33.52 -25.18 -26.68
N SER A 159 32.22 -25.42 -26.64
CA SER A 159 31.18 -24.45 -27.04
C SER A 159 30.02 -24.36 -26.04
N THR A 160 29.99 -25.19 -25.00
CA THR A 160 29.03 -25.13 -23.89
C THR A 160 29.72 -25.46 -22.56
N MET A 161 29.09 -25.06 -21.45
CA MET A 161 29.51 -25.37 -20.07
C MET A 161 28.35 -26.00 -19.29
N PRO A 162 28.60 -26.97 -18.39
CA PRO A 162 27.62 -27.42 -17.40
C PRO A 162 27.22 -26.29 -16.47
N TYR A 163 25.98 -26.33 -15.96
CA TYR A 163 25.48 -25.35 -15.00
C TYR A 163 26.36 -25.29 -13.74
N ALA A 164 26.38 -24.12 -13.08
CA ALA A 164 27.13 -23.87 -11.86
C ALA A 164 28.65 -24.13 -11.95
N THR A 165 29.25 -24.03 -13.15
CA THR A 165 30.67 -24.34 -13.40
C THR A 165 31.42 -23.12 -13.95
N ALA A 166 32.52 -22.74 -13.29
CA ALA A 166 33.40 -21.63 -13.67
C ALA A 166 34.81 -22.15 -14.00
N MET A 167 35.38 -21.79 -15.15
CA MET A 167 36.70 -22.30 -15.60
C MET A 167 37.55 -21.25 -16.34
N SER A 168 38.89 -21.33 -16.21
CA SER A 168 39.86 -20.61 -17.06
C SER A 168 41.23 -21.31 -17.11
N CYS A 169 42.07 -20.91 -18.05
CA CYS A 169 43.45 -21.43 -18.27
C CYS A 169 44.51 -20.32 -18.35
N ASP A 170 44.28 -19.20 -17.68
CA ASP A 170 45.02 -17.94 -17.82
C ASP A 170 45.83 -17.55 -16.57
N TRP A 171 46.03 -18.49 -15.64
CA TRP A 171 46.66 -18.30 -14.31
C TRP A 171 45.85 -17.45 -13.31
N GLY A 172 44.80 -16.76 -13.75
CA GLY A 172 43.81 -16.09 -12.91
C GLY A 172 42.64 -17.01 -12.57
N ASP A 173 41.74 -16.57 -11.70
CA ASP A 173 40.45 -17.20 -11.45
C ASP A 173 39.36 -16.60 -12.37
N SER A 174 39.68 -16.32 -13.63
CA SER A 174 38.86 -15.47 -14.52
C SER A 174 37.58 -16.13 -15.04
N GLY A 175 37.40 -17.44 -14.85
CA GLY A 175 36.14 -18.13 -15.08
C GLY A 175 35.03 -17.62 -14.16
N ARG A 176 33.79 -17.68 -14.63
CA ARG A 176 32.63 -17.14 -13.91
C ARG A 176 31.46 -18.10 -13.99
N ALA A 177 30.70 -18.25 -12.93
CA ALA A 177 29.34 -18.79 -12.98
C ALA A 177 28.46 -18.06 -11.95
N ASN A 178 27.17 -18.09 -12.19
CA ASN A 178 26.18 -17.60 -11.26
C ASN A 178 25.00 -18.57 -11.19
N ILE A 179 24.51 -18.77 -9.96
CA ILE A 179 23.25 -19.43 -9.65
C ILE A 179 22.34 -18.36 -9.05
N ASP A 180 21.10 -18.29 -9.53
CA ASP A 180 20.10 -17.34 -9.06
C ASP A 180 18.74 -18.03 -8.95
N LEU A 181 18.43 -18.54 -7.77
CA LEU A 181 17.19 -19.27 -7.47
C LEU A 181 16.08 -18.36 -6.93
N ARG A 182 16.27 -17.03 -6.99
CA ARG A 182 15.25 -16.06 -6.59
C ARG A 182 13.99 -16.24 -7.47
N GLY A 183 12.82 -16.20 -6.83
CA GLY A 183 11.55 -16.57 -7.48
C GLY A 183 11.22 -18.06 -7.49
N THR A 184 12.09 -18.89 -6.93
CA THR A 184 11.79 -20.30 -6.64
C THR A 184 11.77 -20.53 -5.11
N PRO A 185 11.10 -21.59 -4.61
CA PRO A 185 11.17 -22.00 -3.21
C PRO A 185 12.44 -22.82 -2.91
N PHE A 186 13.52 -22.65 -3.69
CA PHE A 186 14.76 -23.42 -3.52
C PHE A 186 15.95 -22.54 -3.16
N LYS A 187 16.88 -23.10 -2.39
CA LYS A 187 18.19 -22.51 -2.11
C LYS A 187 19.30 -23.53 -2.29
N VAL A 188 20.53 -23.07 -2.52
CA VAL A 188 21.69 -23.96 -2.71
C VAL A 188 22.17 -24.48 -1.35
N ALA A 189 22.59 -25.74 -1.29
CA ALA A 189 23.23 -26.28 -0.09
C ALA A 189 24.58 -25.59 0.19
N SER A 190 24.80 -25.13 1.43
CA SER A 190 26.07 -24.52 1.84
C SER A 190 27.24 -25.48 1.61
N ASN A 191 28.39 -24.96 1.17
CA ASN A 191 29.59 -25.75 0.82
C ASN A 191 29.40 -26.76 -0.34
N SER A 192 28.46 -26.51 -1.27
CA SER A 192 28.25 -27.36 -2.46
C SER A 192 29.38 -27.36 -3.48
N PHE A 193 30.34 -26.43 -3.42
CA PHE A 193 31.32 -26.20 -4.48
C PHE A 193 32.74 -26.58 -4.07
N VAL A 194 33.51 -27.11 -5.02
CA VAL A 194 34.92 -27.48 -4.84
C VAL A 194 35.77 -26.97 -6.00
N ALA A 195 36.97 -26.47 -5.69
CA ALA A 195 37.97 -26.12 -6.70
C ALA A 195 38.72 -27.39 -7.13
N SER A 196 38.85 -27.63 -8.43
CA SER A 196 39.48 -28.84 -8.99
C SER A 196 40.25 -28.52 -10.28
N GLY A 197 41.00 -29.49 -10.80
CA GLY A 197 41.88 -29.33 -11.96
C GLY A 197 43.32 -28.98 -11.59
N PHE A 198 44.06 -28.39 -12.53
CA PHE A 198 45.50 -28.16 -12.36
C PHE A 198 45.78 -26.72 -11.87
N SER A 199 46.60 -26.60 -10.81
CA SER A 199 46.96 -25.33 -10.17
C SER A 199 45.75 -24.41 -9.93
N GLN A 200 44.69 -25.01 -9.37
CA GLN A 200 43.35 -24.45 -9.35
C GLN A 200 43.21 -23.20 -8.47
N ARG A 201 42.30 -22.31 -8.88
CA ARG A 201 41.85 -21.13 -8.15
C ARG A 201 40.34 -20.97 -8.31
N GLY A 202 39.70 -20.29 -7.37
CA GLY A 202 38.27 -19.99 -7.43
C GLY A 202 37.62 -19.93 -6.05
N THR A 203 36.50 -19.23 -5.94
CA THR A 203 35.66 -19.16 -4.73
C THR A 203 34.18 -19.21 -5.10
N ALA A 204 33.34 -19.69 -4.18
CA ALA A 204 31.89 -19.60 -4.27
C ALA A 204 31.38 -18.73 -3.12
N SER A 205 30.78 -17.60 -3.47
CA SER A 205 30.22 -16.62 -2.52
C SER A 205 28.69 -16.70 -2.54
N TYR A 206 28.08 -16.84 -1.37
CA TYR A 206 26.64 -17.04 -1.20
C TYR A 206 25.98 -15.76 -0.69
N SER A 207 24.79 -15.45 -1.19
CA SER A 207 23.90 -14.45 -0.58
C SER A 207 23.46 -14.87 0.82
N PHE A 208 23.02 -13.92 1.66
CA PHE A 208 22.54 -14.17 3.03
C PHE A 208 21.40 -15.23 3.15
N VAL A 209 20.66 -15.49 2.06
CA VAL A 209 19.58 -16.49 2.00
C VAL A 209 19.91 -17.74 1.17
N ASP A 210 21.18 -17.91 0.77
CA ASP A 210 21.71 -19.00 -0.08
C ASP A 210 21.01 -19.19 -1.46
N GLN A 211 20.19 -18.24 -1.91
CA GLN A 211 19.51 -18.34 -3.22
C GLN A 211 20.35 -17.84 -4.39
N VAL A 212 21.28 -16.91 -4.15
CA VAL A 212 22.26 -16.47 -5.15
C VAL A 212 23.64 -16.97 -4.77
N VAL A 213 24.36 -17.56 -5.73
CA VAL A 213 25.76 -17.96 -5.58
C VAL A 213 26.57 -17.46 -6.76
N SER A 214 27.59 -16.65 -6.48
CA SER A 214 28.57 -16.20 -7.47
C SER A 214 29.85 -17.00 -7.35
N ILE A 215 30.33 -17.54 -8.46
CA ILE A 215 31.41 -18.52 -8.51
C ILE A 215 32.52 -17.99 -9.41
N THR A 216 33.76 -17.93 -8.90
CA THR A 216 34.97 -17.81 -9.72
C THR A 216 35.69 -19.15 -9.82
N GLY A 217 36.41 -19.37 -10.91
CA GLY A 217 37.11 -20.63 -11.15
C GLY A 217 38.18 -20.47 -12.23
N GLY A 218 39.31 -21.14 -12.08
CA GLY A 218 40.45 -20.97 -12.96
C GLY A 218 41.75 -21.49 -12.37
N GLY A 219 42.84 -20.79 -12.66
CA GLY A 219 44.22 -21.19 -12.41
C GLY A 219 44.91 -21.53 -13.73
N TYR A 220 45.80 -22.52 -13.73
CA TYR A 220 46.35 -23.06 -14.97
C TYR A 220 45.54 -24.28 -15.40
N CYS A 221 44.29 -24.02 -15.83
CA CYS A 221 43.28 -25.03 -16.15
C CYS A 221 42.69 -25.75 -14.93
N GLY A 222 42.34 -24.96 -13.91
CA GLY A 222 41.42 -25.35 -12.86
C GLY A 222 40.01 -24.80 -13.10
N TRP A 223 39.07 -25.28 -12.29
CA TRP A 223 37.66 -24.87 -12.30
C TRP A 223 37.08 -24.91 -10.89
N MET A 224 35.90 -24.32 -10.73
CA MET A 224 35.02 -24.56 -9.58
C MET A 224 33.65 -25.04 -10.08
N ALA A 225 33.16 -26.13 -9.47
CA ALA A 225 31.92 -26.81 -9.85
C ALA A 225 31.29 -27.47 -8.61
N PRO A 226 30.04 -28.01 -8.69
CA PRO A 226 29.44 -28.78 -7.61
C PRO A 226 30.33 -29.96 -7.17
N LEU A 227 30.22 -30.37 -5.91
CA LEU A 227 31.03 -31.45 -5.34
C LEU A 227 30.87 -32.75 -6.14
N GLY A 228 31.97 -33.20 -6.75
CA GLY A 228 31.99 -34.40 -7.61
C GLY A 228 31.56 -34.18 -9.06
N ALA A 229 31.35 -32.94 -9.50
CA ALA A 229 31.06 -32.61 -10.90
C ALA A 229 32.34 -32.45 -11.75
N ASP A 230 32.27 -32.92 -12.99
CA ASP A 230 33.29 -32.72 -14.03
C ASP A 230 32.98 -31.44 -14.85
N PRO A 231 33.99 -30.66 -15.27
CA PRO A 231 33.78 -29.37 -15.92
C PRO A 231 33.23 -29.47 -17.35
N ALA A 232 33.25 -30.66 -17.97
CA ALA A 232 32.68 -30.92 -19.29
C ALA A 232 31.43 -31.82 -19.22
N LEU A 233 31.42 -32.83 -18.33
CA LEU A 233 30.34 -33.80 -18.18
C LEU A 233 29.30 -33.42 -17.11
N GLY A 234 29.55 -32.38 -16.32
CA GLY A 234 28.69 -31.90 -15.24
C GLY A 234 28.61 -32.85 -14.04
N GLY A 235 27.52 -32.75 -13.29
CA GLY A 235 27.28 -33.55 -12.08
C GLY A 235 25.92 -33.25 -11.46
N SER A 236 25.86 -33.30 -10.12
CA SER A 236 24.64 -33.09 -9.34
C SER A 236 24.79 -31.91 -8.40
N LEU A 237 23.85 -30.96 -8.42
CA LEU A 237 23.76 -29.87 -7.45
C LEU A 237 22.54 -30.10 -6.54
N PRO A 238 22.71 -30.38 -5.23
CA PRO A 238 21.59 -30.52 -4.31
C PRO A 238 21.00 -29.15 -3.94
N LEU A 239 19.68 -29.04 -4.04
CA LEU A 239 18.90 -27.91 -3.55
C LEU A 239 18.13 -28.27 -2.28
N PHE A 240 17.77 -27.26 -1.49
CA PHE A 240 16.85 -27.39 -0.36
C PHE A 240 15.58 -26.61 -0.63
N TYR A 241 14.42 -27.21 -0.31
CA TYR A 241 13.15 -26.49 -0.24
C TYR A 241 13.22 -25.49 0.94
N ALA A 242 13.24 -24.20 0.63
CA ALA A 242 13.08 -23.11 1.57
C ALA A 242 11.61 -22.67 1.60
N HIS A 243 11.19 -21.97 2.65
CA HIS A 243 9.94 -21.21 2.56
C HIS A 243 10.07 -20.27 1.35
N PRO A 244 9.08 -20.22 0.43
CA PRO A 244 9.15 -19.33 -0.71
C PRO A 244 9.41 -17.91 -0.20
N PRO A 245 10.43 -17.19 -0.71
CA PRO A 245 10.66 -15.82 -0.31
C PRO A 245 9.38 -15.01 -0.51
N THR A 246 9.05 -14.17 0.47
CA THR A 246 7.92 -13.22 0.41
C THR A 246 7.91 -12.54 -0.95
N THR A 247 6.95 -12.93 -1.81
CA THR A 247 6.74 -12.44 -3.18
C THR A 247 8.01 -12.04 -3.93
N TRP A 248 8.61 -12.97 -4.69
CA TRP A 248 9.69 -12.58 -5.61
C TRP A 248 9.23 -11.43 -6.48
N THR A 249 10.06 -10.41 -6.46
CA THR A 249 9.82 -9.13 -7.09
C THR A 249 11.00 -8.92 -8.04
N PRO A 250 10.77 -8.81 -9.36
CA PRO A 250 11.83 -8.51 -10.31
C PRO A 250 12.47 -7.16 -9.97
N VAL A 251 13.75 -7.02 -10.25
CA VAL A 251 14.49 -5.76 -10.07
C VAL A 251 15.48 -5.57 -11.20
N VAL A 252 15.66 -4.31 -11.59
CA VAL A 252 16.83 -3.91 -12.37
C VAL A 252 18.06 -4.05 -11.48
N ARG A 253 19.20 -4.45 -12.04
CA ARG A 253 20.48 -4.44 -11.30
C ARG A 253 21.54 -3.72 -12.11
N VAL A 254 22.25 -2.80 -11.47
CA VAL A 254 23.37 -2.05 -12.08
C VAL A 254 24.69 -2.51 -11.47
N TYR A 255 25.74 -2.61 -12.30
CA TYR A 255 27.01 -3.22 -11.93
C TYR A 255 28.20 -2.28 -12.25
N PRO A 256 29.14 -2.05 -11.31
CA PRO A 256 30.26 -1.11 -11.50
C PRO A 256 31.47 -1.68 -12.27
N SER A 257 31.54 -3.01 -12.46
CA SER A 257 32.52 -3.63 -13.38
C SER A 257 32.16 -5.10 -13.66
N GLY A 258 32.06 -5.48 -14.94
CA GLY A 258 32.09 -6.88 -15.41
C GLY A 258 31.00 -7.85 -14.92
N GLY A 259 30.10 -7.45 -14.02
CA GLY A 259 28.90 -8.21 -13.64
C GLY A 259 29.08 -9.32 -12.59
N ALA A 260 29.80 -9.06 -11.50
CA ALA A 260 29.87 -9.98 -10.35
C ALA A 260 29.37 -9.34 -9.04
N GLU A 261 28.47 -10.05 -8.35
CA GLU A 261 28.11 -9.79 -6.94
C GLU A 261 29.36 -9.87 -6.03
N PRO A 262 29.45 -9.12 -4.92
CA PRO A 262 28.34 -8.50 -4.18
C PRO A 262 28.09 -7.01 -4.47
N PHE A 263 28.71 -6.43 -5.51
CA PHE A 263 28.68 -4.98 -5.75
C PHE A 263 27.53 -4.52 -6.66
N ALA A 264 26.49 -5.33 -6.85
CA ALA A 264 25.32 -4.95 -7.64
C ALA A 264 24.32 -4.15 -6.79
N GLN A 265 23.74 -3.09 -7.34
CA GLN A 265 22.62 -2.40 -6.70
C GLN A 265 21.29 -2.80 -7.36
N PRO A 266 20.32 -3.33 -6.60
CA PRO A 266 18.97 -3.56 -7.08
C PRO A 266 18.16 -2.24 -7.11
N LEU A 267 17.41 -2.03 -8.18
CA LEU A 267 16.57 -0.86 -8.42
C LEU A 267 15.14 -1.31 -8.75
N GLN A 268 14.16 -0.73 -8.05
CA GLN A 268 12.72 -0.87 -8.31
C GLN A 268 12.27 0.23 -9.31
N PRO A 269 11.02 0.21 -9.82
CA PRO A 269 10.50 1.35 -10.59
C PRO A 269 10.55 2.63 -9.76
N GLY A 270 11.16 3.69 -10.30
CA GLY A 270 11.46 4.90 -9.56
C GLY A 270 12.60 5.73 -10.16
N TRP A 271 13.03 6.74 -9.40
CA TRP A 271 14.01 7.74 -9.80
C TRP A 271 15.19 7.74 -8.82
N TYR A 272 16.40 7.54 -9.36
CA TYR A 272 17.64 7.35 -8.60
C TYR A 272 18.69 8.36 -9.07
N ASP A 273 18.84 9.44 -8.32
CA ASP A 273 19.92 10.41 -8.54
C ASP A 273 21.23 9.92 -7.88
N GLN A 274 22.36 10.59 -8.17
CA GLN A 274 23.72 10.24 -7.74
C GLN A 274 23.82 9.80 -6.26
N GLN A 275 23.15 10.50 -5.35
CA GLN A 275 23.16 10.20 -3.91
C GLN A 275 22.51 8.86 -3.55
N LYS A 276 21.62 8.34 -4.40
CA LYS A 276 20.93 7.06 -4.25
C LYS A 276 21.63 5.92 -5.00
N LEU A 277 22.73 6.18 -5.72
CA LEU A 277 23.51 5.16 -6.44
C LEU A 277 24.67 4.64 -5.58
N THR A 278 24.43 3.56 -4.83
CA THR A 278 25.43 2.94 -3.94
C THR A 278 26.57 2.25 -4.68
N VAL A 279 26.42 1.98 -5.98
CA VAL A 279 27.53 1.57 -6.87
C VAL A 279 28.56 2.69 -7.11
N GLY A 280 28.19 3.95 -6.87
CA GLY A 280 29.02 5.13 -7.09
C GLY A 280 28.79 5.79 -8.46
N ASN A 281 29.04 7.09 -8.54
CA ASN A 281 28.89 7.89 -9.76
C ASN A 281 29.84 7.44 -10.86
N ASP A 282 29.39 7.42 -12.12
CA ASP A 282 30.23 7.10 -13.28
C ASP A 282 30.95 5.74 -13.16
N THR A 283 30.34 4.78 -12.44
CA THR A 283 30.90 3.43 -12.30
C THR A 283 30.21 2.39 -13.19
N ILE A 284 28.97 2.63 -13.63
CA ILE A 284 28.13 1.58 -14.20
C ILE A 284 28.67 1.13 -15.57
N SER A 285 28.94 -0.18 -15.70
CA SER A 285 29.47 -0.83 -16.90
C SER A 285 28.54 -1.92 -17.47
N SER A 286 27.51 -2.35 -16.73
CA SER A 286 26.47 -3.24 -17.26
C SER A 286 25.17 -3.16 -16.44
N LEU A 287 24.08 -3.61 -17.04
CA LEU A 287 22.74 -3.68 -16.43
C LEU A 287 22.10 -5.05 -16.67
N HIS A 288 21.36 -5.53 -15.67
CA HIS A 288 20.30 -6.52 -15.82
C HIS A 288 18.93 -5.81 -15.84
N VAL A 289 18.06 -6.17 -16.79
CA VAL A 289 16.75 -5.54 -16.97
C VAL A 289 15.67 -6.63 -17.17
N PRO A 290 14.72 -6.78 -16.23
CA PRO A 290 13.63 -7.77 -16.34
C PRO A 290 12.76 -7.58 -17.59
N ARG A 291 12.07 -8.63 -18.03
CA ARG A 291 11.30 -8.62 -19.28
C ARG A 291 10.22 -7.53 -19.25
N GLY A 292 10.25 -6.63 -20.24
CA GLY A 292 9.27 -5.55 -20.38
C GLY A 292 9.48 -4.35 -19.45
N TRP A 293 10.56 -4.33 -18.68
CA TRP A 293 11.01 -3.15 -17.96
C TRP A 293 11.85 -2.25 -18.88
N ALA A 294 12.01 -0.98 -18.50
CA ALA A 294 12.84 0.00 -19.19
C ALA A 294 13.68 0.78 -18.18
N VAL A 295 14.95 1.01 -18.52
CA VAL A 295 15.90 1.76 -17.70
C VAL A 295 16.46 2.89 -18.53
N THR A 296 16.17 4.13 -18.18
CA THR A 296 16.80 5.30 -18.78
C THR A 296 17.95 5.75 -17.90
N ILE A 297 19.17 5.72 -18.44
CA ILE A 297 20.39 6.19 -17.79
C ILE A 297 20.74 7.59 -18.33
N TYR A 298 21.19 8.47 -17.44
CA TYR A 298 21.49 9.87 -17.72
C TYR A 298 22.96 10.17 -17.43
N GLU A 299 23.54 11.03 -18.27
CA GLU A 299 24.94 11.44 -18.21
C GLU A 299 25.28 12.26 -16.95
N HIS A 300 24.29 12.99 -16.39
CA HIS A 300 24.48 13.88 -15.26
C HIS A 300 23.48 13.61 -14.13
N ALA A 301 23.78 14.16 -12.95
CA ALA A 301 22.85 14.19 -11.82
C ALA A 301 21.59 15.01 -12.15
N GLY A 302 20.53 14.86 -11.35
CA GLY A 302 19.26 15.54 -11.57
C GLY A 302 18.58 15.17 -12.89
N PHE A 303 18.80 13.96 -13.40
CA PHE A 303 18.15 13.41 -14.61
C PHE A 303 18.37 14.27 -15.87
N SER A 304 19.57 14.84 -15.98
CA SER A 304 19.95 15.81 -17.01
C SER A 304 21.13 15.32 -17.88
N GLY A 305 21.48 16.12 -18.90
CA GLY A 305 22.50 15.76 -19.90
C GLY A 305 21.97 14.84 -20.99
N SER A 306 22.87 14.10 -21.65
CA SER A 306 22.47 13.03 -22.58
C SER A 306 21.74 11.91 -21.83
N PHE A 307 20.95 11.10 -22.53
CA PHE A 307 20.36 9.88 -21.97
C PHE A 307 20.21 8.76 -23.00
N THR A 308 20.09 7.52 -22.53
CA THR A 308 19.70 6.36 -23.35
C THR A 308 18.79 5.41 -22.57
N THR A 309 17.95 4.67 -23.27
CA THR A 309 16.99 3.73 -22.66
C THR A 309 17.33 2.28 -23.04
N VAL A 310 17.42 1.44 -22.02
CA VAL A 310 17.80 0.02 -22.08
C VAL A 310 16.59 -0.84 -21.66
N THR A 311 16.27 -1.88 -22.42
CA THR A 311 15.07 -2.74 -22.20
C THR A 311 15.39 -4.23 -22.08
N SER A 312 16.67 -4.57 -21.96
CA SER A 312 17.19 -5.93 -21.75
C SER A 312 18.59 -5.86 -21.16
N ASP A 313 19.08 -6.97 -20.60
CA ASP A 313 20.48 -7.14 -20.19
C ASP A 313 21.48 -6.58 -21.20
N THR A 314 22.39 -5.72 -20.72
CA THR A 314 23.28 -4.93 -21.59
C THR A 314 24.66 -4.74 -20.95
N ILE A 315 25.71 -5.02 -21.73
CA ILE A 315 27.09 -4.61 -21.43
C ILE A 315 27.28 -3.20 -22.00
N LEU A 316 27.67 -2.23 -21.17
CA LEU A 316 28.03 -0.88 -21.61
C LEU A 316 29.51 -0.77 -21.99
N THR A 317 30.38 -1.64 -21.48
CA THR A 317 31.83 -1.61 -21.77
C THR A 317 32.11 -1.62 -23.27
N GLY A 318 32.84 -0.60 -23.75
CA GLY A 318 33.14 -0.37 -25.17
C GLY A 318 32.08 0.43 -25.93
N THR A 319 30.97 0.79 -25.28
CA THR A 319 30.00 1.80 -25.76
C THR A 319 30.36 3.18 -25.21
N GLY A 320 29.74 4.23 -25.74
CA GLY A 320 29.85 5.60 -25.19
C GLY A 320 29.19 5.78 -23.81
N TRP A 321 28.57 4.76 -23.23
CA TRP A 321 27.88 4.79 -21.94
C TRP A 321 28.63 4.07 -20.81
N ASP A 322 29.76 3.41 -21.08
CA ASP A 322 30.60 2.80 -20.04
C ASP A 322 31.06 3.88 -19.05
N ARG A 323 30.71 3.74 -17.77
CA ARG A 323 31.20 4.61 -16.69
C ARG A 323 30.90 6.10 -16.94
N GLN A 324 29.67 6.38 -17.37
CA GLN A 324 29.14 7.73 -17.64
C GLN A 324 27.78 7.99 -16.98
N THR A 325 27.24 7.03 -16.21
CA THR A 325 25.90 7.17 -15.61
C THR A 325 25.98 7.86 -14.25
N SER A 326 25.30 9.00 -14.12
CA SER A 326 25.18 9.76 -12.88
C SER A 326 23.76 9.73 -12.28
N SER A 327 22.72 9.49 -13.06
CA SER A 327 21.35 9.27 -12.57
C SER A 327 20.52 8.33 -13.44
N ILE A 328 19.47 7.73 -12.89
CA ILE A 328 18.71 6.62 -13.49
C ILE A 328 17.20 6.75 -13.23
N ARG A 329 16.39 6.49 -14.25
CA ARG A 329 14.94 6.24 -14.15
C ARG A 329 14.66 4.78 -14.49
N VAL A 330 13.93 4.08 -13.64
CA VAL A 330 13.48 2.70 -13.87
C VAL A 330 11.96 2.68 -14.01
N GLU A 331 11.46 2.00 -15.03
CA GLU A 331 10.04 1.88 -15.32
C GLU A 331 9.64 0.45 -15.66
N ALA A 332 8.40 0.09 -15.34
CA ALA A 332 7.77 -1.17 -15.74
C ALA A 332 6.31 -0.91 -16.17
N PRO A 333 6.07 -0.23 -17.30
CA PRO A 333 4.72 0.11 -17.75
C PRO A 333 4.05 -1.06 -18.48
N VAL A 334 2.81 -1.37 -18.11
CA VAL A 334 1.93 -2.17 -18.97
C VAL A 334 1.63 -1.34 -20.21
N THR A 335 1.87 -1.88 -21.41
CA THR A 335 1.61 -1.15 -22.65
C THR A 335 0.48 -1.80 -23.43
N LEU A 336 -0.64 -1.09 -23.55
CA LEU A 336 -1.78 -1.49 -24.37
C LEU A 336 -1.60 -1.05 -25.82
N TYR A 337 -2.14 -1.82 -26.75
CA TYR A 337 -2.07 -1.57 -28.18
C TYR A 337 -3.44 -1.74 -28.84
N SER A 338 -3.76 -0.79 -29.73
CA SER A 338 -5.01 -0.76 -30.51
C SER A 338 -5.06 -1.79 -31.65
N GLN A 339 -3.94 -2.44 -31.99
CA GLN A 339 -3.85 -3.48 -33.01
C GLN A 339 -3.18 -4.74 -32.47
N HIS A 340 -3.30 -5.83 -33.23
CA HIS A 340 -2.59 -7.09 -33.00
C HIS A 340 -1.07 -6.93 -33.20
N GLU A 341 -0.30 -7.89 -32.71
CA GLU A 341 1.17 -7.95 -32.77
C GLU A 341 1.89 -6.73 -32.16
N PHE A 342 1.28 -6.08 -31.15
CA PHE A 342 1.82 -4.92 -30.43
C PHE A 342 2.04 -3.69 -31.33
N LYS A 343 1.05 -3.39 -32.20
CA LYS A 343 1.09 -2.30 -33.21
C LYS A 343 0.00 -1.24 -32.99
N GLY A 344 0.06 -0.18 -33.78
CA GLY A 344 -0.93 0.91 -33.78
C GLY A 344 -0.69 1.96 -32.69
N ALA A 345 -1.75 2.73 -32.38
CA ALA A 345 -1.76 3.60 -31.20
C ALA A 345 -1.57 2.76 -29.93
N ARG A 346 -0.90 3.33 -28.93
CA ARG A 346 -0.55 2.67 -27.66
C ARG A 346 -0.78 3.57 -26.46
N GLN A 347 -1.07 2.97 -25.32
CA GLN A 347 -1.14 3.65 -24.02
C GLN A 347 -0.26 2.90 -23.01
N ALA A 348 0.59 3.63 -22.29
CA ALA A 348 1.39 3.09 -21.20
C ALA A 348 0.66 3.34 -19.86
N LEU A 349 0.54 2.29 -19.04
CA LEU A 349 -0.16 2.28 -17.76
C LEU A 349 0.80 1.87 -16.64
N ARG A 350 0.65 2.49 -15.47
CA ARG A 350 1.34 2.08 -14.24
C ARG A 350 0.49 1.02 -13.51
N ALA A 351 0.92 0.59 -12.33
CA ALA A 351 0.03 -0.12 -11.42
C ALA A 351 -1.12 0.81 -10.97
N GLY A 352 -2.35 0.30 -10.93
CA GLY A 352 -3.56 1.08 -10.68
C GLY A 352 -4.78 0.51 -11.41
N ARG A 353 -5.94 1.11 -11.14
CA ARG A 353 -7.23 0.81 -11.75
C ARG A 353 -7.56 1.84 -12.83
N TYR A 354 -8.05 1.37 -13.97
CA TYR A 354 -8.39 2.19 -15.13
C TYR A 354 -9.76 1.80 -15.65
N ASP A 355 -10.71 2.75 -15.66
CA ASP A 355 -12.04 2.59 -16.24
C ASP A 355 -12.12 3.40 -17.56
N ILE A 356 -13.28 3.39 -18.23
CA ILE A 356 -13.51 4.01 -19.56
C ILE A 356 -12.85 5.38 -19.71
N ASN A 357 -12.99 6.24 -18.69
CA ASN A 357 -12.52 7.64 -18.74
C ASN A 357 -10.99 7.80 -18.60
N GLN A 358 -10.27 6.77 -18.16
CA GLN A 358 -8.81 6.77 -18.07
C GLN A 358 -8.12 6.08 -19.26
N LEU A 359 -8.88 5.44 -20.15
CA LEU A 359 -8.34 4.76 -21.34
C LEU A 359 -8.26 5.73 -22.53
N THR A 360 -7.14 6.44 -22.67
CA THR A 360 -6.87 7.33 -23.81
C THR A 360 -6.76 6.60 -25.15
N LEU A 361 -6.60 5.28 -25.12
CA LEU A 361 -6.75 4.41 -26.30
C LEU A 361 -8.20 4.36 -26.84
N GLY A 362 -9.19 4.64 -25.99
CA GLY A 362 -10.63 4.56 -26.26
C GLY A 362 -11.29 3.26 -25.76
N ASN A 363 -12.60 3.28 -25.51
CA ASN A 363 -13.36 2.09 -25.12
C ASN A 363 -13.34 1.01 -26.21
N ASP A 364 -13.32 -0.27 -25.83
CA ASP A 364 -13.40 -1.40 -26.77
C ASP A 364 -12.29 -1.42 -27.84
N THR A 365 -11.12 -0.82 -27.55
CA THR A 365 -10.02 -0.69 -28.54
C THR A 365 -8.85 -1.64 -28.36
N VAL A 366 -8.68 -2.26 -27.18
CA VAL A 366 -7.50 -3.07 -26.85
C VAL A 366 -7.49 -4.38 -27.66
N ARG A 367 -6.38 -4.66 -28.36
CA ARG A 367 -6.20 -5.87 -29.20
C ARG A 367 -4.92 -6.65 -28.89
N SER A 368 -3.90 -6.01 -28.33
CA SER A 368 -2.75 -6.70 -27.73
C SER A 368 -2.15 -5.86 -26.60
N LEU A 369 -1.38 -6.48 -25.72
CA LEU A 369 -0.75 -5.80 -24.59
C LEU A 369 0.56 -6.47 -24.18
N LYS A 370 1.51 -5.64 -23.74
CA LYS A 370 2.75 -6.08 -23.08
C LYS A 370 2.59 -5.95 -21.58
N VAL A 371 2.91 -7.03 -20.86
CA VAL A 371 2.82 -7.12 -19.40
C VAL A 371 4.23 -7.35 -18.87
N PRO A 372 4.83 -6.38 -18.17
CA PRO A 372 6.15 -6.52 -17.59
C PRO A 372 6.22 -7.70 -16.63
N GLU A 373 7.42 -8.25 -16.47
CA GLU A 373 7.73 -9.27 -15.49
C GLU A 373 7.37 -8.79 -14.08
N GLY A 374 6.73 -9.65 -13.29
CA GLY A 374 6.23 -9.31 -11.95
C GLY A 374 4.93 -8.50 -11.94
N PHE A 375 4.26 -8.30 -13.08
CA PHE A 375 2.95 -7.64 -13.18
C PHE A 375 1.85 -8.61 -13.63
N GLN A 376 0.61 -8.27 -13.28
CA GLN A 376 -0.62 -8.89 -13.72
C GLN A 376 -1.58 -7.81 -14.23
N VAL A 377 -2.27 -8.08 -15.33
CA VAL A 377 -3.36 -7.27 -15.85
C VAL A 377 -4.64 -8.09 -15.81
N THR A 378 -5.70 -7.53 -15.21
CA THR A 378 -7.05 -8.09 -15.33
C THR A 378 -7.88 -7.18 -16.23
N LEU A 379 -8.25 -7.66 -17.42
CA LEU A 379 -9.17 -6.95 -18.33
C LEU A 379 -10.60 -7.36 -18.03
N TYR A 380 -11.53 -6.41 -18.08
CA TYR A 380 -12.98 -6.59 -17.84
C TYR A 380 -13.77 -6.10 -19.05
N ALA A 381 -14.84 -6.81 -19.42
CA ALA A 381 -15.73 -6.44 -20.51
C ALA A 381 -16.45 -5.11 -20.23
N ASP A 382 -16.98 -4.98 -19.01
CA ASP A 382 -17.81 -3.86 -18.61
C ASP A 382 -17.02 -2.83 -17.78
N SER A 383 -17.56 -1.63 -17.62
CA SER A 383 -17.04 -0.62 -16.69
C SER A 383 -17.21 -1.04 -15.22
N GLY A 384 -16.58 -0.31 -14.30
CA GLY A 384 -16.63 -0.60 -12.87
C GLY A 384 -16.03 -1.95 -12.48
N PHE A 385 -15.11 -2.49 -13.28
CA PHE A 385 -14.41 -3.77 -13.04
C PHE A 385 -15.37 -4.96 -12.94
N SER A 386 -16.34 -5.02 -13.85
CA SER A 386 -17.43 -5.99 -13.84
C SER A 386 -17.54 -6.80 -15.15
N GLY A 387 -18.51 -7.71 -15.22
CA GLY A 387 -18.71 -8.56 -16.41
C GLY A 387 -17.72 -9.70 -16.57
N GLN A 388 -17.55 -10.16 -17.81
CA GLN A 388 -16.55 -11.16 -18.16
C GLN A 388 -15.14 -10.56 -18.02
N ARG A 389 -14.18 -11.37 -17.56
CA ARG A 389 -12.78 -10.93 -17.39
C ARG A 389 -11.75 -11.97 -17.82
N ILE A 390 -10.53 -11.52 -18.08
CA ILE A 390 -9.34 -12.36 -18.22
C ILE A 390 -8.18 -11.78 -17.41
N VAL A 391 -7.34 -12.67 -16.89
CA VAL A 391 -6.12 -12.31 -16.16
C VAL A 391 -4.90 -12.71 -17.00
N LEU A 392 -3.96 -11.79 -17.14
CA LEU A 392 -2.80 -11.87 -18.03
C LEU A 392 -1.52 -11.49 -17.27
N THR A 393 -0.50 -12.34 -17.31
CA THR A 393 0.78 -12.17 -16.60
C THR A 393 1.98 -12.07 -17.56
N GLN A 394 1.72 -12.07 -18.87
CA GLN A 394 2.72 -12.04 -19.93
C GLN A 394 2.19 -11.31 -21.17
N ASP A 395 3.08 -10.97 -22.09
CA ASP A 395 2.73 -10.31 -23.35
C ASP A 395 1.71 -11.17 -24.13
N THR A 396 0.59 -10.56 -24.49
CA THR A 396 -0.58 -11.27 -25.02
C THR A 396 -1.14 -10.55 -26.23
N ASP A 397 -1.38 -11.32 -27.30
CA ASP A 397 -2.26 -10.92 -28.40
C ASP A 397 -3.66 -11.47 -28.13
N LEU A 398 -4.70 -10.63 -28.24
CA LEU A 398 -6.08 -11.02 -27.95
C LEU A 398 -6.79 -11.70 -29.13
N SER A 399 -6.08 -12.05 -30.22
CA SER A 399 -6.62 -12.81 -31.35
C SER A 399 -7.37 -14.07 -30.90
N GLY A 400 -8.66 -14.15 -31.20
CA GLY A 400 -9.54 -15.26 -30.80
C GLY A 400 -10.04 -15.22 -29.34
N ASN A 401 -9.69 -14.19 -28.57
CA ASN A 401 -10.19 -13.97 -27.22
C ASN A 401 -11.55 -13.25 -27.22
N LEU A 402 -12.40 -13.54 -26.22
CA LEU A 402 -13.69 -12.86 -26.04
C LEU A 402 -13.56 -11.40 -25.59
N LEU A 403 -12.40 -11.01 -25.05
CA LEU A 403 -12.07 -9.63 -24.65
C LEU A 403 -11.29 -8.84 -25.72
N ASN A 404 -11.24 -9.35 -26.95
CA ASN A 404 -10.62 -8.65 -28.08
C ASN A 404 -11.52 -7.51 -28.55
N ALA A 405 -11.07 -6.26 -28.38
CA ALA A 405 -11.83 -5.06 -28.74
C ALA A 405 -13.24 -5.00 -28.10
N THR A 406 -13.32 -5.42 -26.83
CA THR A 406 -14.54 -5.43 -25.99
C THR A 406 -14.24 -5.17 -24.50
N ALA A 407 -13.02 -4.74 -24.16
CA ALA A 407 -12.63 -4.44 -22.80
C ALA A 407 -12.87 -2.96 -22.48
N SER A 408 -13.68 -2.68 -21.46
CA SER A 408 -14.03 -1.32 -21.02
C SER A 408 -13.29 -0.87 -19.75
N SER A 409 -12.84 -1.79 -18.90
CA SER A 409 -12.05 -1.46 -17.70
C SER A 409 -10.97 -2.50 -17.42
N LEU A 410 -9.93 -2.12 -16.66
CA LEU A 410 -8.84 -3.02 -16.30
C LEU A 410 -8.14 -2.63 -14.99
N VAL A 411 -7.52 -3.62 -14.36
CA VAL A 411 -6.66 -3.43 -13.18
C VAL A 411 -5.25 -3.90 -13.52
N VAL A 412 -4.25 -3.03 -13.33
CA VAL A 412 -2.83 -3.36 -13.38
C VAL A 412 -2.31 -3.52 -11.96
N GLU A 413 -1.74 -4.67 -11.66
CA GLU A 413 -1.19 -5.00 -10.34
C GLU A 413 0.29 -5.39 -10.51
N SER A 414 1.17 -4.91 -9.64
CA SER A 414 2.55 -5.42 -9.54
C SER A 414 2.75 -6.20 -8.25
N THR A 415 3.76 -7.09 -8.26
CA THR A 415 4.30 -7.76 -7.08
C THR A 415 4.65 -6.79 -5.94
N THR A 416 5.05 -5.55 -6.24
CA THR A 416 5.28 -4.48 -5.24
C THR A 416 4.02 -3.73 -4.79
N SER A 417 2.99 -3.59 -5.62
CA SER A 417 1.83 -2.69 -5.38
C SER A 417 0.57 -3.40 -4.89
N ARG A 418 0.60 -4.72 -4.73
CA ARG A 418 -0.48 -5.54 -4.16
C ARG A 418 -0.60 -5.42 -2.63
N HIS A 419 -0.53 -4.19 -2.12
CA HIS A 419 -0.71 -3.88 -0.70
C HIS A 419 -2.18 -3.99 -0.22
N ASN A 420 -3.13 -4.39 -1.06
CA ASN A 420 -4.56 -4.15 -0.79
C ASN A 420 -5.30 -5.32 -0.11
N ASN A 421 -4.57 -6.30 0.41
CA ASN A 421 -5.13 -7.45 1.15
C ASN A 421 -4.50 -7.56 2.53
N ILE A 422 -4.45 -6.43 3.24
CA ILE A 422 -3.95 -6.31 4.60
C ILE A 422 -5.15 -6.13 5.53
N LEU A 423 -5.33 -7.07 6.46
CA LEU A 423 -6.29 -6.95 7.55
C LEU A 423 -5.53 -6.85 8.88
N SER A 424 -5.84 -5.83 9.66
CA SER A 424 -5.46 -5.79 11.07
C SER A 424 -6.54 -6.42 11.94
N GLY A 425 -6.15 -6.98 13.08
CA GLY A 425 -7.07 -7.52 14.08
C GLY A 425 -6.38 -7.70 15.44
N GLN A 426 -7.16 -8.18 16.41
CA GLN A 426 -6.67 -8.45 17.77
C GLN A 426 -7.32 -9.71 18.35
N TRP A 427 -6.51 -10.58 18.95
CA TRP A 427 -7.01 -11.60 19.88
C TRP A 427 -7.14 -10.97 21.26
N ARG A 428 -8.30 -11.12 21.91
CA ARG A 428 -8.51 -10.76 23.33
C ARG A 428 -8.42 -11.98 24.27
N SER A 429 -8.44 -13.17 23.67
CA SER A 429 -8.31 -14.49 24.29
C SER A 429 -8.33 -15.47 23.12
N SER A 430 -7.16 -15.95 22.70
CA SER A 430 -7.02 -16.86 21.56
C SER A 430 -7.65 -18.24 21.83
N GLY A 431 -8.15 -18.88 20.77
CA GLY A 431 -8.63 -20.26 20.82
C GLY A 431 -7.52 -21.31 20.77
N GLY A 432 -6.25 -20.90 20.67
CA GLY A 432 -5.11 -21.80 20.48
C GLY A 432 -5.17 -22.56 19.16
N GLN A 433 -4.49 -23.71 19.10
CA GLN A 433 -4.36 -24.55 17.89
C GLN A 433 -5.63 -25.37 17.57
N SER A 434 -6.79 -24.71 17.54
CA SER A 434 -8.09 -25.30 17.19
C SER A 434 -8.77 -24.48 16.08
N PRO A 435 -8.77 -24.96 14.82
CA PRO A 435 -9.34 -24.22 13.69
C PRO A 435 -10.87 -24.02 13.79
N THR A 436 -11.55 -24.79 14.65
CA THR A 436 -13.00 -24.68 14.91
C THR A 436 -13.34 -23.82 16.13
N SER A 437 -12.35 -23.31 16.86
CA SER A 437 -12.61 -22.46 18.03
C SER A 437 -13.19 -21.11 17.62
N THR A 438 -14.31 -20.71 18.23
CA THR A 438 -14.95 -19.40 18.04
C THR A 438 -14.17 -18.25 18.67
N ALA A 439 -13.11 -18.55 19.43
CA ALA A 439 -12.19 -17.55 20.00
C ALA A 439 -11.05 -17.18 19.03
N ASN A 440 -10.82 -18.01 17.99
CA ASN A 440 -9.89 -17.68 16.90
C ASN A 440 -10.57 -16.80 15.84
N ARG A 441 -9.80 -15.92 15.21
CA ARG A 441 -10.34 -14.96 14.24
C ARG A 441 -10.46 -15.61 12.87
N GLN A 442 -11.67 -15.60 12.33
CA GLN A 442 -11.96 -16.19 11.03
C GLN A 442 -12.10 -15.10 9.97
N PHE A 443 -11.51 -15.33 8.81
CA PHE A 443 -11.57 -14.43 7.66
C PHE A 443 -12.03 -15.19 6.42
N LEU A 444 -12.77 -14.52 5.56
CA LEU A 444 -13.11 -15.04 4.24
C LEU A 444 -12.01 -14.66 3.26
N VAL A 445 -11.68 -15.61 2.40
CA VAL A 445 -10.69 -15.47 1.33
C VAL A 445 -11.42 -15.64 0.01
N GLU A 446 -11.38 -14.63 -0.84
CA GLU A 446 -11.91 -14.69 -2.20
C GLU A 446 -10.72 -14.70 -3.17
N TYR A 447 -10.35 -15.89 -3.63
CA TYR A 447 -9.37 -15.99 -4.70
C TYR A 447 -10.09 -15.95 -6.05
N SER A 448 -9.66 -15.05 -6.92
CA SER A 448 -10.40 -14.70 -8.12
C SER A 448 -9.53 -14.68 -9.40
N GLY A 449 -8.22 -14.92 -9.23
CA GLY A 449 -7.27 -15.06 -10.33
C GLY A 449 -7.31 -16.44 -11.02
N PRO A 450 -6.47 -16.64 -12.04
CA PRO A 450 -6.27 -17.94 -12.66
C PRO A 450 -5.56 -18.87 -11.65
N PRO A 451 -5.71 -20.20 -11.74
CA PRO A 451 -5.14 -21.10 -10.74
C PRO A 451 -3.63 -20.90 -10.50
N ASP A 452 -3.25 -20.51 -9.28
CA ASP A 452 -1.87 -20.13 -8.93
C ASP A 452 -1.55 -20.39 -7.44
N ILE A 453 -0.26 -20.33 -7.09
CA ILE A 453 0.19 -20.36 -5.69
C ILE A 453 -0.15 -19.01 -5.06
N VAL A 454 -0.94 -19.03 -3.99
CA VAL A 454 -1.33 -17.87 -3.18
C VAL A 454 -0.65 -17.97 -1.82
N THR A 455 -0.11 -16.86 -1.33
CA THR A 455 0.49 -16.77 0.01
C THR A 455 -0.41 -16.05 1.00
N PHE A 456 -0.26 -16.43 2.26
CA PHE A 456 -0.89 -15.81 3.42
C PHE A 456 0.12 -15.69 4.56
N ASP A 457 0.29 -14.48 5.08
CA ASP A 457 1.23 -14.16 6.14
C ASP A 457 0.46 -13.61 7.34
N LEU A 458 0.61 -14.26 8.51
CA LEU A 458 0.09 -13.81 9.79
C LEU A 458 1.26 -13.36 10.67
N GLU A 459 1.29 -12.08 11.03
CA GLU A 459 2.32 -11.44 11.84
C GLU A 459 1.76 -10.99 13.19
N ALA A 460 2.45 -11.32 14.28
CA ALA A 460 2.15 -10.92 15.65
C ALA A 460 3.44 -10.88 16.51
N ASP A 461 3.72 -9.75 17.15
CA ASP A 461 5.06 -9.47 17.71
C ASP A 461 5.38 -10.19 19.02
N ILE A 462 4.36 -10.49 19.84
CA ILE A 462 4.51 -10.90 21.25
C ILE A 462 4.01 -12.31 21.57
N VAL A 463 3.40 -13.01 20.60
CA VAL A 463 2.81 -14.34 20.75
C VAL A 463 3.26 -15.23 19.59
N GLY A 464 3.15 -16.55 19.71
CA GLY A 464 3.40 -17.44 18.57
C GLY A 464 2.20 -17.46 17.64
N PRO A 465 2.28 -16.94 16.39
CA PRO A 465 1.16 -17.00 15.46
C PRO A 465 0.97 -18.42 14.92
N TYR A 466 -0.30 -18.78 14.69
CA TYR A 466 -0.70 -20.02 14.04
C TYR A 466 -1.79 -19.71 13.00
N LEU A 467 -1.62 -20.18 11.77
CA LEU A 467 -2.53 -19.90 10.66
C LEU A 467 -3.06 -21.21 10.06
N TYR A 468 -4.36 -21.25 9.78
CA TYR A 468 -4.99 -22.33 9.01
C TYR A 468 -5.66 -21.75 7.76
N LEU A 469 -5.56 -22.47 6.64
CA LEU A 469 -6.33 -22.23 5.42
C LEU A 469 -7.30 -23.40 5.21
N LEU A 470 -8.60 -23.10 5.10
CA LEU A 470 -9.68 -24.08 4.99
C LEU A 470 -10.45 -23.87 3.68
N ASP A 471 -10.97 -24.96 3.10
CA ASP A 471 -11.94 -24.87 2.01
C ASP A 471 -13.34 -24.45 2.50
N SER A 472 -14.27 -24.25 1.56
CA SER A 472 -15.65 -23.86 1.83
C SER A 472 -16.43 -24.86 2.70
N SER A 473 -16.00 -26.12 2.80
CA SER A 473 -16.59 -27.14 3.68
C SER A 473 -16.03 -27.12 5.11
N GLY A 474 -14.98 -26.32 5.36
CA GLY A 474 -14.28 -26.25 6.65
C GLY A 474 -13.17 -27.29 6.82
N ARG A 475 -12.77 -27.99 5.75
CA ARG A 475 -11.61 -28.90 5.77
C ARG A 475 -10.33 -28.07 5.62
N VAL A 476 -9.35 -28.31 6.51
CA VAL A 476 -8.00 -27.72 6.41
C VAL A 476 -7.32 -28.17 5.12
N LEU A 477 -6.88 -27.20 4.32
CA LEU A 477 -6.09 -27.39 3.10
C LEU A 477 -4.59 -27.25 3.36
N ALA A 478 -4.22 -26.34 4.26
CA ALA A 478 -2.86 -26.08 4.71
C ALA A 478 -2.91 -25.43 6.09
N GLU A 479 -1.86 -25.63 6.88
CA GLU A 479 -1.68 -24.98 8.18
C GLU A 479 -0.19 -24.65 8.38
N ALA A 480 0.10 -23.59 9.13
CA ALA A 480 1.46 -23.16 9.41
C ALA A 480 1.56 -22.49 10.78
N ASN A 481 2.70 -22.68 11.42
CA ASN A 481 3.09 -22.02 12.67
C ASN A 481 4.50 -21.44 12.54
N ASN A 482 4.95 -20.74 13.57
CA ASN A 482 6.31 -20.25 13.69
C ASN A 482 7.33 -21.34 14.12
N SER A 483 7.31 -22.54 13.53
CA SER A 483 8.07 -23.73 13.98
C SER A 483 9.60 -23.58 14.05
N ASN A 484 10.17 -22.49 13.55
CA ASN A 484 11.60 -22.14 13.65
C ASN A 484 11.88 -20.94 14.59
N GLY A 485 10.86 -20.43 15.29
CA GLY A 485 10.88 -19.17 16.04
C GLY A 485 10.54 -17.94 15.18
N GLY A 486 10.11 -16.86 15.83
CA GLY A 486 9.77 -15.57 15.20
C GLY A 486 8.29 -15.17 15.31
N SER A 487 7.99 -13.96 14.84
CA SER A 487 6.68 -13.28 14.91
C SER A 487 5.73 -13.58 13.74
N ARG A 488 6.04 -14.55 12.86
CA ARG A 488 5.28 -14.81 11.63
C ARG A 488 4.94 -16.28 11.40
N ALA A 489 3.75 -16.54 10.87
CA ALA A 489 3.32 -17.81 10.29
C ALA A 489 2.93 -17.61 8.83
N HIS A 490 3.39 -18.49 7.94
CA HIS A 490 3.28 -18.34 6.48
C HIS A 490 2.71 -19.59 5.81
N ILE A 491 1.65 -19.43 5.01
CA ILE A 491 1.10 -20.48 4.14
C ILE A 491 1.33 -20.09 2.68
N ALA A 492 1.85 -21.02 1.88
CA ALA A 492 1.78 -20.96 0.42
C ALA A 492 0.96 -22.15 -0.08
N CYS A 493 -0.12 -21.91 -0.83
CA CYS A 493 -1.01 -22.98 -1.31
C CYS A 493 -1.45 -22.73 -2.76
N TYR A 494 -1.47 -23.78 -3.58
CA TYR A 494 -2.06 -23.70 -4.92
C TYR A 494 -3.59 -23.69 -4.85
N LEU A 495 -4.20 -22.58 -5.28
CA LEU A 495 -5.64 -22.33 -5.19
C LEU A 495 -6.27 -22.20 -6.59
N GLN A 496 -7.44 -22.80 -6.74
CA GLN A 496 -8.37 -22.52 -7.83
C GLN A 496 -9.19 -21.26 -7.47
N PRO A 497 -9.69 -20.47 -8.44
CA PRO A 497 -10.61 -19.38 -8.14
C PRO A 497 -11.85 -19.91 -7.38
N GLY A 498 -12.18 -19.27 -6.25
CA GLY A 498 -13.18 -19.74 -5.30
C GLY A 498 -13.11 -19.06 -3.94
N GLY A 499 -14.03 -19.45 -3.05
CA GLY A 499 -14.10 -18.97 -1.67
C GLY A 499 -13.47 -19.96 -0.68
N TYR A 500 -12.60 -19.45 0.19
CA TYR A 500 -11.89 -20.18 1.23
C TYR A 500 -12.03 -19.43 2.57
N LYS A 501 -11.50 -20.00 3.66
CA LYS A 501 -11.44 -19.35 4.97
C LYS A 501 -10.03 -19.40 5.53
N LEU A 502 -9.60 -18.33 6.19
CA LEU A 502 -8.44 -18.35 7.08
C LEU A 502 -8.90 -18.36 8.54
N VAL A 503 -8.15 -19.05 9.39
CA VAL A 503 -8.29 -18.96 10.84
C VAL A 503 -6.95 -18.47 11.40
N ALA A 504 -6.93 -17.21 11.82
CA ALA A 504 -5.82 -16.63 12.55
C ALA A 504 -5.96 -16.98 14.03
N ALA A 505 -4.99 -17.73 14.52
CA ALA A 505 -4.91 -18.28 15.85
C ALA A 505 -3.51 -18.01 16.44
N THR A 506 -3.30 -18.48 17.66
CA THR A 506 -1.98 -18.47 18.28
C THR A 506 -1.62 -19.88 18.78
N THR A 507 -0.36 -20.07 19.16
CA THR A 507 0.17 -21.35 19.61
C THR A 507 -0.45 -21.80 20.95
N GLN A 508 -0.88 -20.89 21.83
CA GLN A 508 -1.49 -21.19 23.12
C GLN A 508 -2.92 -20.62 23.26
N VAL A 509 -3.74 -21.25 24.10
CA VAL A 509 -5.10 -20.78 24.41
C VAL A 509 -5.01 -19.58 25.36
N GLY A 510 -5.87 -18.57 25.16
CA GLY A 510 -6.01 -17.41 26.04
C GLY A 510 -5.08 -16.23 25.74
N GLU A 511 -4.17 -16.37 24.77
CA GLU A 511 -3.24 -15.29 24.39
C GLU A 511 -3.96 -14.04 23.85
N THR A 512 -3.36 -12.88 24.11
CA THR A 512 -3.85 -11.56 23.69
C THR A 512 -2.73 -10.84 22.94
N ALA A 513 -2.99 -10.47 21.69
CA ALA A 513 -2.07 -9.69 20.86
C ALA A 513 -2.80 -9.05 19.67
N ASP A 514 -2.25 -7.94 19.19
CA ASP A 514 -2.53 -7.43 17.85
C ASP A 514 -1.89 -8.35 16.81
N PHE A 515 -2.50 -8.42 15.62
CA PHE A 515 -1.91 -9.09 14.47
C PHE A 515 -2.21 -8.37 13.16
N THR A 516 -1.37 -8.64 12.18
CA THR A 516 -1.60 -8.27 10.78
C THR A 516 -1.65 -9.54 9.93
N LEU A 517 -2.70 -9.67 9.12
CA LEU A 517 -2.88 -10.75 8.16
C LEU A 517 -2.77 -10.18 6.74
N ARG A 518 -1.93 -10.78 5.90
CA ARG A 518 -1.63 -10.31 4.53
C ARG A 518 -1.85 -11.44 3.52
N SER A 519 -2.20 -11.12 2.27
CA SER A 519 -2.14 -12.04 1.13
C SER A 519 -1.59 -11.36 -0.11
N ASP A 520 -0.82 -12.08 -0.93
CA ASP A 520 -0.26 -11.59 -2.20
C ASP A 520 -1.29 -11.49 -3.34
N LYS A 521 -2.35 -12.30 -3.29
CA LYS A 521 -3.21 -12.57 -4.46
C LYS A 521 -4.70 -12.72 -4.14
N ALA A 522 -5.10 -13.05 -2.92
CA ALA A 522 -6.50 -13.34 -2.60
C ALA A 522 -7.10 -12.25 -1.71
N ARG A 523 -8.35 -11.85 -2.02
CA ARG A 523 -9.04 -10.81 -1.26
C ARG A 523 -9.39 -11.32 0.12
N LEU A 524 -8.87 -10.65 1.14
CA LEU A 524 -9.19 -10.93 2.54
C LEU A 524 -10.36 -10.05 2.98
N ARG A 525 -11.34 -10.62 3.69
CA ARG A 525 -12.41 -9.84 4.34
C ARG A 525 -12.89 -10.48 5.63
N TYR A 526 -13.45 -9.64 6.50
CA TYR A 526 -14.19 -10.11 7.67
C TYR A 526 -15.47 -10.88 7.24
N PRO A 527 -15.98 -11.84 8.05
CA PRO A 527 -17.07 -12.73 7.63
C PRO A 527 -18.40 -12.02 7.41
N LEU A 528 -18.73 -11.06 8.28
CA LEU A 528 -19.92 -10.22 8.22
C LEU A 528 -19.53 -8.78 7.90
N ARG A 529 -20.41 -8.04 7.21
CA ARG A 529 -20.18 -6.65 6.80
C ARG A 529 -20.66 -5.64 7.85
N LEU A 530 -19.75 -4.77 8.28
CA LEU A 530 -20.04 -3.56 9.05
C LEU A 530 -19.83 -2.34 8.14
N SER A 531 -20.86 -1.52 7.92
CA SER A 531 -20.78 -0.31 7.10
C SER A 531 -20.89 0.94 7.97
N VAL A 532 -20.16 1.99 7.59
CA VAL A 532 -20.30 3.34 8.15
C VAL A 532 -20.98 4.29 7.16
N GLN A 533 -21.72 5.26 7.72
CA GLN A 533 -22.36 6.37 7.00
C GLN A 533 -22.05 7.68 7.72
N ALA A 534 -21.52 8.68 6.99
CA ALA A 534 -21.29 10.00 7.55
C ALA A 534 -22.64 10.71 7.82
N VAL A 535 -22.75 11.34 8.98
CA VAL A 535 -23.94 12.06 9.46
C VAL A 535 -23.50 13.45 9.92
N SER A 536 -24.05 14.50 9.30
CA SER A 536 -23.72 15.91 9.55
C SER A 536 -24.88 16.72 10.18
N THR A 537 -25.94 16.03 10.64
CA THR A 537 -27.10 16.65 11.27
C THR A 537 -27.32 16.11 12.67
N PHE A 538 -27.51 17.00 13.65
CA PHE A 538 -27.58 16.66 15.07
C PHE A 538 -28.79 17.29 15.77
N ASP A 539 -29.29 16.61 16.80
CA ASP A 539 -30.13 17.19 17.86
C ASP A 539 -29.22 17.67 19.00
N TRP A 540 -29.54 18.84 19.58
CA TRP A 540 -28.94 19.27 20.85
C TRP A 540 -29.47 18.38 21.98
N VAL A 541 -28.61 18.03 22.94
CA VAL A 541 -28.97 17.23 24.12
C VAL A 541 -28.75 17.98 25.42
N TYR A 542 -27.63 18.70 25.54
CA TYR A 542 -27.23 19.39 26.77
C TYR A 542 -26.15 20.43 26.48
N ASP A 543 -26.10 21.49 27.28
CA ASP A 543 -24.92 22.32 27.51
C ASP A 543 -24.88 22.76 28.98
N ASP A 544 -23.67 23.04 29.47
CA ASP A 544 -23.40 23.35 30.89
C ASP A 544 -23.59 24.83 31.25
N HIS A 545 -24.43 25.54 30.50
CA HIS A 545 -24.67 26.96 30.68
C HIS A 545 -25.20 27.27 32.09
N ASN A 546 -24.53 28.20 32.79
CA ASN A 546 -24.75 28.57 34.20
C ASN A 546 -24.42 27.49 35.26
N THR A 547 -23.81 26.36 34.92
CA THR A 547 -23.39 25.37 35.94
C THR A 547 -22.25 25.87 36.84
N GLY A 548 -21.43 26.80 36.35
CA GLY A 548 -20.22 27.26 37.04
C GLY A 548 -18.96 26.44 36.75
N ALA A 549 -19.03 25.42 35.89
CA ALA A 549 -17.85 24.71 35.42
C ALA A 549 -16.82 25.66 34.76
N ASN A 550 -15.53 25.34 34.91
CA ASN A 550 -14.42 26.16 34.42
C ASN A 550 -14.24 26.14 32.90
N HIS A 551 -14.84 25.16 32.23
CA HIS A 551 -14.74 24.91 30.79
C HIS A 551 -16.14 24.65 30.24
N ASP A 552 -16.42 25.05 29.00
CA ASP A 552 -17.72 24.86 28.37
C ASP A 552 -17.87 23.47 27.73
N ILE A 553 -19.07 22.87 27.78
CA ILE A 553 -19.44 21.70 26.99
C ILE A 553 -20.80 21.87 26.33
N SER A 554 -20.93 21.35 25.10
CA SER A 554 -22.23 20.98 24.52
C SER A 554 -22.22 19.55 24.00
N VAL A 555 -23.35 18.86 24.13
CA VAL A 555 -23.54 17.45 23.74
C VAL A 555 -24.64 17.32 22.71
N TRP A 556 -24.34 16.58 21.65
CA TRP A 556 -25.13 16.51 20.42
C TRP A 556 -25.37 15.06 20.00
N ARG A 557 -26.62 14.74 19.65
CA ARG A 557 -27.03 13.40 19.20
C ARG A 557 -27.19 13.35 17.68
N PRO A 558 -26.61 12.38 16.97
CA PRO A 558 -26.75 12.29 15.51
C PRO A 558 -28.21 12.01 15.11
N LYS A 559 -28.77 12.78 14.16
CA LYS A 559 -30.11 12.51 13.61
C LYS A 559 -30.03 11.43 12.53
N LEU A 560 -30.75 10.32 12.73
CA LEU A 560 -30.68 9.14 11.86
C LEU A 560 -31.93 8.94 10.98
N ASP A 561 -32.88 9.88 10.97
CA ASP A 561 -34.15 9.78 10.21
C ASP A 561 -33.95 9.52 8.71
N LYS A 562 -32.85 10.02 8.14
CA LYS A 562 -32.46 9.84 6.73
C LYS A 562 -31.71 8.53 6.46
N PHE A 563 -31.34 7.79 7.50
CA PHE A 563 -30.46 6.62 7.45
C PHE A 563 -31.11 5.41 8.15
N PRO A 564 -32.27 4.92 7.68
CA PRO A 564 -32.95 3.78 8.30
C PRO A 564 -32.05 2.54 8.29
N GLY A 565 -31.97 1.86 9.44
CA GLY A 565 -31.08 0.70 9.63
C GLY A 565 -29.65 1.04 10.04
N TYR A 566 -29.29 2.33 10.18
CA TYR A 566 -28.09 2.78 10.86
C TYR A 566 -28.37 3.12 12.33
N TYR A 567 -27.33 3.01 13.16
CA TYR A 567 -27.38 3.25 14.60
C TYR A 567 -26.22 4.14 15.05
N SER A 568 -26.46 4.93 16.11
CA SER A 568 -25.39 5.69 16.77
C SER A 568 -24.56 4.79 17.69
N LEU A 569 -23.30 5.16 17.88
CA LEU A 569 -22.35 4.53 18.80
C LEU A 569 -22.15 5.32 20.11
N GLY A 570 -22.72 6.53 20.19
CA GLY A 570 -22.62 7.46 21.31
C GLY A 570 -23.06 8.86 20.91
N ASP A 571 -23.20 9.78 21.87
CA ASP A 571 -23.35 11.19 21.56
C ASP A 571 -21.98 11.84 21.28
N VAL A 572 -21.97 13.04 20.70
CA VAL A 572 -20.75 13.80 20.38
C VAL A 572 -20.69 15.04 21.25
N ALA A 573 -19.61 15.19 22.02
CA ALA A 573 -19.36 16.36 22.85
C ALA A 573 -18.41 17.35 22.17
N LEU A 574 -18.57 18.64 22.45
CA LEU A 574 -17.73 19.74 21.99
C LEU A 574 -17.34 20.64 23.17
N PRO A 575 -16.09 21.15 23.22
CA PRO A 575 -15.60 22.03 24.28
C PRO A 575 -16.05 23.49 24.06
N SER A 576 -17.34 23.69 23.80
CA SER A 576 -17.96 24.98 23.48
C SER A 576 -19.48 24.87 23.49
N HIS A 577 -20.20 25.99 23.59
CA HIS A 577 -21.66 26.06 23.45
C HIS A 577 -22.12 26.29 21.99
N GLY A 578 -23.41 25.98 21.74
CA GLY A 578 -24.19 26.51 20.61
C GLY A 578 -23.98 25.88 19.23
N THR A 579 -22.75 25.54 18.83
CA THR A 579 -22.46 25.00 17.49
C THR A 579 -22.35 23.47 17.53
N PRO A 580 -23.08 22.72 16.68
CA PRO A 580 -22.98 21.26 16.62
C PRO A 580 -21.69 20.77 15.96
N ALA A 581 -21.41 19.47 16.13
CA ALA A 581 -20.34 18.80 15.41
C ALA A 581 -20.57 18.85 13.89
N ARG A 582 -19.49 18.88 13.10
CA ARG A 582 -19.60 18.93 11.63
C ARG A 582 -20.01 17.56 11.08
N MET A 583 -19.53 16.47 11.68
CA MET A 583 -20.02 15.12 11.40
C MET A 583 -19.72 14.09 12.51
N THR A 584 -20.26 12.88 12.32
CA THR A 584 -19.82 11.62 12.93
C THR A 584 -20.15 10.47 11.96
N PHE A 585 -19.75 9.23 12.28
CA PHE A 585 -20.19 8.04 11.57
C PHE A 585 -21.24 7.26 12.37
N ALA A 586 -22.39 7.00 11.76
CA ALA A 586 -23.32 5.98 12.19
C ALA A 586 -22.98 4.63 11.55
N VAL A 587 -23.38 3.51 12.17
CA VAL A 587 -23.07 2.14 11.70
C VAL A 587 -24.31 1.33 11.35
N SER A 588 -24.17 0.46 10.33
CA SER A 588 -25.12 -0.62 10.03
C SER A 588 -24.34 -1.93 9.86
N GLY A 589 -24.91 -3.06 10.25
CA GLY A 589 -24.18 -4.33 10.29
C GLY A 589 -25.05 -5.55 9.98
N GLU A 590 -24.47 -6.52 9.28
CA GLU A 590 -25.07 -7.84 9.04
C GLU A 590 -25.13 -8.70 10.33
N GLY A 591 -26.11 -9.60 10.39
CA GLY A 591 -26.19 -10.63 11.44
C GLY A 591 -26.28 -10.05 12.86
N ASP A 592 -25.31 -10.42 13.71
CA ASP A 592 -25.23 -9.99 15.11
C ASP A 592 -24.09 -8.99 15.37
N LEU A 593 -23.61 -8.27 14.36
CA LEU A 593 -22.49 -7.32 14.52
C LEU A 593 -22.76 -6.18 15.50
N LEU A 594 -24.03 -5.81 15.67
CA LEU A 594 -24.49 -4.70 16.51
C LEU A 594 -25.50 -5.20 17.54
N ALA A 595 -25.25 -4.93 18.82
CA ALA A 595 -26.18 -5.23 19.91
C ALA A 595 -26.49 -3.95 20.72
N PRO A 596 -27.71 -3.81 21.28
CA PRO A 596 -27.94 -2.80 22.32
C PRO A 596 -27.07 -3.10 23.55
N PRO A 597 -26.64 -2.08 24.32
CA PRO A 597 -26.08 -2.30 25.66
C PRO A 597 -27.08 -3.03 26.56
N ILE A 598 -26.58 -3.74 27.57
CA ILE A 598 -27.42 -4.49 28.51
C ILE A 598 -27.95 -3.61 29.66
N ASP A 599 -27.21 -2.55 29.99
CA ASP A 599 -27.50 -1.56 31.04
C ASP A 599 -26.54 -0.36 30.83
N TYR A 600 -26.59 0.65 31.71
CA TYR A 600 -25.63 1.76 31.76
C TYR A 600 -25.02 1.93 33.16
N ASP A 601 -23.74 2.29 33.21
CA ASP A 601 -23.11 2.90 34.38
C ASP A 601 -23.37 4.41 34.40
N PHE A 602 -23.64 4.92 35.59
CA PHE A 602 -23.72 6.36 35.85
C PHE A 602 -22.33 6.99 35.77
N VAL A 603 -22.21 8.13 35.11
CA VAL A 603 -20.96 8.90 35.01
C VAL A 603 -21.05 10.17 35.84
N TRP A 604 -22.07 11.00 35.60
CA TRP A 604 -22.17 12.35 36.16
C TRP A 604 -23.62 12.86 36.06
N ASP A 605 -23.98 13.82 36.92
CA ASP A 605 -25.19 14.64 36.78
C ASP A 605 -24.96 16.07 37.30
N ASP A 606 -25.71 17.03 36.77
CA ASP A 606 -25.57 18.46 37.09
C ASP A 606 -26.23 18.86 38.43
N LYS A 607 -26.58 17.89 39.28
CA LYS A 607 -27.27 18.15 40.54
C LYS A 607 -26.45 19.09 41.42
N HIS A 608 -27.13 20.15 41.88
CA HIS A 608 -26.59 21.21 42.74
C HIS A 608 -25.71 22.26 42.04
N THR A 609 -25.46 22.15 40.74
CA THR A 609 -24.67 23.15 39.99
C THR A 609 -25.39 24.48 39.82
N GLY A 610 -26.73 24.45 39.69
CA GLY A 610 -27.52 25.62 39.31
C GLY A 610 -27.53 25.90 37.80
N GLY A 611 -27.13 24.91 37.00
CA GLY A 611 -27.19 24.95 35.54
C GLY A 611 -28.59 25.24 34.98
N SER A 612 -28.60 25.66 33.72
CA SER A 612 -29.85 26.03 33.01
C SER A 612 -30.67 24.82 32.56
N HIS A 613 -30.05 23.63 32.55
CA HIS A 613 -30.57 22.41 31.95
C HIS A 613 -30.20 21.21 32.82
N ASP A 614 -31.17 20.56 33.48
CA ASP A 614 -30.90 19.31 34.20
C ASP A 614 -30.46 18.21 33.22
N ALA A 615 -29.38 17.48 33.53
CA ALA A 615 -28.88 16.38 32.72
C ALA A 615 -28.08 15.32 33.49
N SER A 616 -27.93 14.16 32.86
CA SER A 616 -27.09 13.06 33.36
C SER A 616 -26.35 12.34 32.24
N PHE A 617 -25.09 11.98 32.51
CA PHE A 617 -24.20 11.27 31.59
C PHE A 617 -24.05 9.80 32.00
N TRP A 618 -24.01 8.92 31.00
CA TRP A 618 -24.08 7.48 31.18
C TRP A 618 -23.15 6.73 30.23
N HIS A 619 -22.37 5.78 30.74
CA HIS A 619 -21.53 4.90 29.92
C HIS A 619 -22.25 3.55 29.69
N PRO A 620 -22.45 3.11 28.43
CA PRO A 620 -23.14 1.85 28.13
C PRO A 620 -22.34 0.60 28.55
N LYS A 621 -23.01 -0.36 29.18
CA LYS A 621 -22.47 -1.70 29.46
C LYS A 621 -22.66 -2.61 28.25
N PRO A 622 -21.58 -3.14 27.65
CA PRO A 622 -21.71 -4.07 26.53
C PRO A 622 -22.29 -5.43 26.95
N ALA A 623 -22.99 -6.07 26.02
CA ALA A 623 -23.25 -7.51 26.11
C ALA A 623 -21.94 -8.31 25.97
N PRO A 624 -21.86 -9.55 26.47
CA PRO A 624 -20.67 -10.40 26.32
C PRO A 624 -20.25 -10.56 24.85
N GLY A 625 -18.99 -10.25 24.53
CA GLY A 625 -18.45 -10.27 23.17
C GLY A 625 -18.69 -9.00 22.34
N TYR A 626 -19.18 -7.92 22.96
CA TYR A 626 -19.35 -6.60 22.37
C TYR A 626 -18.53 -5.54 23.11
N THR A 627 -18.36 -4.41 22.47
CA THR A 627 -17.65 -3.23 22.98
C THR A 627 -18.45 -1.99 22.55
N CYS A 628 -18.76 -1.12 23.51
CA CYS A 628 -19.44 0.14 23.24
C CYS A 628 -18.37 1.24 23.07
N LEU A 629 -18.54 2.14 22.10
CA LEU A 629 -17.49 3.11 21.75
C LEU A 629 -17.74 4.51 22.34
N GLY A 630 -18.97 4.84 22.71
CA GLY A 630 -19.35 6.17 23.18
C GLY A 630 -20.40 6.14 24.29
N SER A 631 -20.37 7.19 25.10
CA SER A 631 -21.31 7.48 26.19
C SER A 631 -22.48 8.31 25.67
N VAL A 632 -23.52 8.47 26.49
CA VAL A 632 -24.71 9.25 26.13
C VAL A 632 -25.09 10.22 27.24
N ALA A 633 -25.66 11.36 26.86
CA ALA A 633 -26.31 12.31 27.75
C ALA A 633 -27.84 12.15 27.70
N THR A 634 -28.52 12.43 28.80
CA THR A 634 -29.98 12.44 28.88
C THR A 634 -30.41 13.73 29.57
N LEU A 635 -31.45 14.38 29.06
CA LEU A 635 -32.11 15.50 29.75
C LEU A 635 -32.82 14.96 31.00
N GLY A 636 -32.55 15.58 32.14
CA GLY A 636 -32.91 15.06 33.46
C GLY A 636 -32.04 13.88 33.91
N TYR A 637 -32.46 13.26 35.00
CA TYR A 637 -31.68 12.29 35.77
C TYR A 637 -32.05 10.82 35.53
N ASP A 638 -32.98 10.57 34.61
CA ASP A 638 -33.43 9.21 34.28
C ASP A 638 -32.40 8.47 33.44
N LYS A 639 -32.24 7.16 33.71
CA LYS A 639 -31.32 6.29 32.96
C LYS A 639 -31.79 6.15 31.49
N PRO A 640 -30.91 6.30 30.49
CA PRO A 640 -31.26 6.18 29.07
C PRO A 640 -31.76 4.79 28.67
N SER A 641 -32.55 4.77 27.60
CA SER A 641 -32.99 3.52 26.96
C SER A 641 -31.83 2.78 26.30
N THR A 642 -31.72 1.47 26.53
CA THR A 642 -30.74 0.61 25.86
C THR A 642 -30.93 0.51 24.34
N GLN A 643 -32.02 1.02 23.79
CA GLN A 643 -32.21 1.10 22.34
C GLN A 643 -31.51 2.28 21.67
N LEU A 644 -31.04 3.27 22.46
CA LEU A 644 -30.53 4.55 21.99
C LEU A 644 -29.25 4.46 21.13
N VAL A 645 -28.36 3.53 21.47
CA VAL A 645 -27.08 3.30 20.77
C VAL A 645 -26.87 1.81 20.50
N ARG A 646 -25.81 1.47 19.76
CA ARG A 646 -25.33 0.09 19.61
C ARG A 646 -23.88 -0.04 20.05
N CYS A 647 -23.56 -1.22 20.57
CA CYS A 647 -22.22 -1.70 20.82
C CYS A 647 -21.83 -2.67 19.70
N VAL A 648 -20.57 -2.65 19.30
CA VAL A 648 -20.05 -3.41 18.15
C VAL A 648 -19.40 -4.70 18.65
N ARG A 649 -19.47 -5.80 17.88
CA ARG A 649 -18.69 -7.02 18.15
C ARG A 649 -17.22 -6.67 18.43
N SER A 650 -16.67 -7.17 19.54
CA SER A 650 -15.34 -6.76 20.08
C SER A 650 -14.13 -7.05 19.19
N GLU A 651 -14.32 -7.67 18.02
CA GLU A 651 -13.31 -7.98 17.01
C GLU A 651 -13.33 -7.03 15.80
N TYR A 652 -14.36 -6.18 15.67
CA TYR A 652 -14.49 -5.13 14.65
C TYR A 652 -13.98 -3.77 15.15
N VAL A 653 -13.36 -3.73 16.33
CA VAL A 653 -12.83 -2.53 17.01
C VAL A 653 -11.39 -2.75 17.44
N LEU A 654 -10.62 -1.67 17.54
CA LEU A 654 -9.26 -1.63 18.06
C LEU A 654 -9.15 -0.55 19.15
N PRO A 655 -8.12 -0.58 20.02
CA PRO A 655 -7.92 0.46 21.03
C PRO A 655 -7.79 1.86 20.41
N ALA A 656 -8.24 2.87 21.14
CA ALA A 656 -8.15 4.28 20.78
C ALA A 656 -7.37 5.08 21.84
N SER A 657 -6.83 6.24 21.47
CA SER A 657 -6.20 7.17 22.41
C SER A 657 -7.24 8.10 23.03
N PRO A 658 -7.15 8.43 24.33
CA PRO A 658 -8.03 9.43 24.94
C PRO A 658 -7.58 10.85 24.59
N ALA A 659 -8.52 11.73 24.27
CA ALA A 659 -8.33 13.18 24.22
C ALA A 659 -9.32 13.86 25.17
N TRP A 660 -8.83 14.66 26.11
CA TRP A 660 -9.69 15.38 27.07
C TRP A 660 -10.50 16.47 26.35
N LEU A 661 -11.77 16.65 26.76
CA LEU A 661 -12.65 17.70 26.23
C LEU A 661 -13.16 18.64 27.32
N TRP A 662 -13.55 18.10 28.48
CA TRP A 662 -14.24 18.84 29.53
C TRP A 662 -14.21 18.07 30.86
N ASP A 663 -14.30 18.78 31.98
CA ASP A 663 -14.72 18.27 33.28
C ASP A 663 -15.59 19.30 33.99
N ASP A 664 -16.36 18.85 34.97
CA ASP A 664 -17.28 19.73 35.70
C ASP A 664 -16.58 20.54 36.81
N GLN A 665 -15.25 20.65 36.79
CA GLN A 665 -14.52 21.33 37.85
C GLN A 665 -14.97 22.80 37.94
N GLY A 666 -15.39 23.24 39.12
CA GLY A 666 -15.95 24.57 39.36
C GLY A 666 -17.49 24.59 39.45
N SER A 667 -18.17 23.54 38.97
CA SER A 667 -19.63 23.44 38.95
C SER A 667 -20.30 23.48 40.33
N HIS A 668 -19.55 23.13 41.39
CA HIS A 668 -20.06 22.92 42.75
C HIS A 668 -21.18 21.84 42.85
N GLY A 669 -21.30 20.96 41.85
CA GLY A 669 -22.22 19.83 41.84
C GLY A 669 -21.91 18.77 42.90
N TYR A 670 -22.82 17.80 43.05
CA TYR A 670 -22.62 16.66 43.95
C TYR A 670 -21.80 15.50 43.36
N SER A 671 -21.65 15.47 42.04
CA SER A 671 -21.02 14.40 41.27
C SER A 671 -19.85 14.98 40.50
N ASP A 672 -18.64 14.40 40.60
CA ASP A 672 -17.50 14.79 39.76
C ASP A 672 -17.47 13.95 38.46
N GLY A 673 -17.18 14.58 37.32
CA GLY A 673 -17.21 13.93 36.00
C GLY A 673 -16.23 14.52 34.99
N THR A 674 -15.77 13.69 34.05
CA THR A 674 -14.86 14.11 32.98
C THR A 674 -15.28 13.48 31.66
N VAL A 675 -15.22 14.25 30.58
CA VAL A 675 -15.57 13.85 29.22
C VAL A 675 -14.35 13.91 28.32
N PHE A 676 -14.12 12.81 27.61
CA PHE A 676 -13.05 12.63 26.63
C PHE A 676 -13.63 12.32 25.24
N GLN A 677 -12.78 12.27 24.22
CA GLN A 677 -13.02 11.65 22.92
C GLN A 677 -12.07 10.47 22.71
N ALA A 678 -12.52 9.47 21.95
CA ALA A 678 -11.66 8.40 21.42
C ALA A 678 -11.04 8.82 20.08
N ASN A 679 -9.71 8.97 20.04
CA ASN A 679 -8.93 9.32 18.85
C ASN A 679 -8.23 8.10 18.22
N PRO A 680 -7.93 8.12 16.91
CA PRO A 680 -7.12 7.09 16.28
C PRO A 680 -5.73 7.02 16.93
N ILE A 681 -5.24 5.82 17.25
CA ILE A 681 -3.83 5.61 17.63
C ILE A 681 -2.95 5.61 16.37
N ASP A 682 -3.44 4.96 15.32
CA ASP A 682 -2.75 4.76 14.05
C ASP A 682 -3.74 4.66 12.88
N HIS A 683 -3.21 4.45 11.68
CA HIS A 683 -3.96 4.43 10.42
C HIS A 683 -5.04 3.34 10.33
N ARG A 684 -4.92 2.25 11.11
CA ARG A 684 -5.81 1.08 11.11
C ARG A 684 -7.22 1.41 11.61
N THR A 685 -7.35 2.52 12.33
CA THR A 685 -8.60 2.90 13.02
C THR A 685 -9.32 4.08 12.38
N LEU A 686 -10.65 4.04 12.44
CA LEU A 686 -11.55 5.14 12.11
C LEU A 686 -12.21 5.61 13.41
N THR A 687 -12.01 6.89 13.76
CA THR A 687 -12.76 7.48 14.86
C THR A 687 -14.21 7.76 14.42
N VAL A 688 -15.10 7.75 15.40
CA VAL A 688 -16.48 8.23 15.27
C VAL A 688 -16.72 9.48 16.14
N SER A 689 -15.66 9.98 16.80
CA SER A 689 -15.64 11.16 17.67
C SER A 689 -16.74 11.20 18.75
N SER A 690 -17.27 10.04 19.14
CA SER A 690 -18.21 9.93 20.26
C SER A 690 -17.53 10.30 21.58
N MET A 691 -18.29 10.91 22.48
CA MET A 691 -17.84 11.27 23.81
C MET A 691 -17.66 10.02 24.67
N VAL A 692 -16.67 10.03 25.56
CA VAL A 692 -16.39 8.97 26.54
C VAL A 692 -16.36 9.61 27.92
N GLY A 693 -17.41 9.37 28.70
CA GLY A 693 -17.55 9.88 30.06
C GLY A 693 -16.89 8.97 31.10
N GLN A 694 -16.28 9.57 32.11
CA GLN A 694 -15.64 8.92 33.26
C GLN A 694 -16.03 9.65 34.56
N VAL A 695 -16.18 8.88 35.65
CA VAL A 695 -16.42 9.41 37.00
C VAL A 695 -15.13 10.05 37.54
N GLY A 696 -15.22 11.31 37.96
CA GLY A 696 -14.15 12.08 38.59
C GLY A 696 -12.99 12.51 37.69
N TYR A 697 -12.26 13.53 38.14
CA TYR A 697 -11.11 14.20 37.48
C TYR A 697 -9.85 13.34 37.29
N GLY A 698 -9.98 12.01 37.31
CA GLY A 698 -8.86 11.08 37.15
C GLY A 698 -8.34 11.04 35.71
N GLY A 699 -7.10 10.56 35.55
CA GLY A 699 -6.57 10.23 34.22
C GLY A 699 -7.47 9.24 33.48
N ALA A 700 -7.51 9.35 32.15
CA ALA A 700 -8.42 8.56 31.32
C ALA A 700 -8.20 7.04 31.46
N ASN A 701 -9.27 6.31 31.76
CA ASN A 701 -9.28 4.86 31.81
C ASN A 701 -9.22 4.27 30.39
N ALA A 702 -8.03 3.86 29.97
CA ALA A 702 -7.75 3.29 28.65
C ALA A 702 -8.69 2.14 28.23
N SER A 703 -9.33 1.42 29.17
CA SER A 703 -10.27 0.35 28.81
C SER A 703 -11.58 0.83 28.17
N LEU A 704 -11.89 2.13 28.24
CA LEU A 704 -13.10 2.74 27.66
C LEU A 704 -12.91 3.24 26.22
N PHE A 705 -11.67 3.32 25.72
CA PHE A 705 -11.36 4.00 24.47
C PHE A 705 -11.18 3.02 23.31
N TRP A 706 -12.14 3.05 22.38
CA TRP A 706 -12.20 2.15 21.22
C TRP A 706 -12.59 2.88 19.95
N ALA A 707 -12.01 2.47 18.83
CA ALA A 707 -12.30 2.99 17.49
C ALA A 707 -12.64 1.84 16.53
N LEU A 708 -13.33 2.15 15.43
CA LEU A 708 -13.71 1.15 14.43
C LEU A 708 -12.46 0.68 13.66
N ASN A 709 -12.32 -0.63 13.48
CA ASN A 709 -11.24 -1.20 12.68
C ASN A 709 -11.55 -1.01 11.19
N LYS A 710 -10.78 -0.18 10.46
CA LYS A 710 -11.00 0.04 9.02
C LYS A 710 -10.90 -1.26 8.21
N SER A 711 -10.11 -2.23 8.66
CA SER A 711 -10.00 -3.55 8.02
C SER A 711 -11.29 -4.36 8.09
N ALA A 712 -12.16 -4.07 9.05
CA ALA A 712 -13.43 -4.74 9.26
C ALA A 712 -14.64 -4.03 8.62
N LEU A 713 -14.42 -2.85 8.02
CA LEU A 713 -15.47 -2.07 7.37
C LEU A 713 -15.72 -2.53 5.92
N ALA A 714 -16.99 -2.51 5.53
CA ALA A 714 -17.47 -2.98 4.23
C ALA A 714 -17.43 -1.90 3.14
N ASN A 715 -17.30 -0.62 3.53
CA ASN A 715 -17.10 0.52 2.64
C ASN A 715 -15.82 0.31 1.79
N PRO A 716 -15.93 0.17 0.45
CA PRO A 716 -14.77 -0.05 -0.42
C PRO A 716 -13.69 1.02 -0.28
N GLU A 717 -14.10 2.25 -0.01
CA GLU A 717 -13.25 3.41 0.27
C GLU A 717 -12.27 3.11 1.41
N LEU A 718 -12.76 2.56 2.51
CA LEU A 718 -11.97 2.35 3.72
C LEU A 718 -11.16 1.06 3.72
N GLN A 719 -11.33 0.17 2.72
CA GLN A 719 -10.70 -1.15 2.69
C GLN A 719 -9.23 -1.16 2.27
N GLY A 720 -8.72 -0.08 1.68
CA GLY A 720 -7.35 0.02 1.16
C GLY A 720 -7.29 -0.37 -0.31
N ALA A 721 -6.80 0.54 -1.14
CA ALA A 721 -6.64 0.37 -2.59
C ALA A 721 -5.35 1.04 -3.06
N PRO A 722 -4.86 0.79 -4.30
CA PRO A 722 -3.78 1.60 -4.84
C PRO A 722 -4.21 3.07 -4.85
N VAL A 723 -3.29 3.97 -4.52
CA VAL A 723 -3.53 5.41 -4.67
C VAL A 723 -3.29 5.76 -6.14
N ASP A 724 -4.32 5.49 -6.93
CA ASP A 724 -4.41 5.66 -8.37
C ASP A 724 -5.42 6.76 -8.74
N ASP A 725 -5.58 7.02 -10.03
CA ASP A 725 -6.47 8.03 -10.60
C ASP A 725 -7.92 7.93 -10.06
N LEU A 726 -8.41 6.72 -9.77
CA LEU A 726 -9.74 6.54 -9.17
C LEU A 726 -9.78 6.87 -7.68
N THR A 727 -8.72 6.55 -6.93
CA THR A 727 -8.57 7.01 -5.53
C THR A 727 -8.49 8.55 -5.47
N VAL A 728 -7.81 9.19 -6.41
CA VAL A 728 -7.80 10.67 -6.53
C VAL A 728 -9.23 11.20 -6.71
N LEU A 729 -10.00 10.64 -7.64
CA LEU A 729 -11.38 11.08 -7.86
C LEU A 729 -12.29 10.82 -6.65
N GLN A 730 -12.13 9.67 -5.97
CA GLN A 730 -12.93 9.26 -4.81
C GLN A 730 -12.76 10.17 -3.58
N TYR A 731 -11.60 10.83 -3.44
CA TYR A 731 -11.24 11.64 -2.28
C TYR A 731 -10.93 13.11 -2.58
N ALA A 732 -11.15 13.56 -3.82
CA ALA A 732 -11.00 14.96 -4.18
C ALA A 732 -11.93 15.85 -3.33
N PRO A 733 -11.45 17.01 -2.85
CA PRO A 733 -12.25 17.88 -1.99
C PRO A 733 -13.43 18.52 -2.74
N MET A 734 -14.48 18.86 -1.98
CA MET A 734 -15.47 19.86 -2.38
C MET A 734 -15.00 21.19 -1.79
N VAL A 735 -14.56 22.11 -2.65
CA VAL A 735 -14.12 23.45 -2.23
C VAL A 735 -15.30 24.41 -2.39
N TRP A 736 -15.66 25.12 -1.32
CA TRP A 736 -16.62 26.21 -1.35
C TRP A 736 -15.86 27.55 -1.45
N LEU A 737 -16.05 28.26 -2.57
CA LEU A 737 -15.58 29.64 -2.70
C LEU A 737 -16.56 30.58 -1.98
N HIS A 738 -16.04 31.67 -1.39
CA HIS A 738 -16.84 32.65 -0.65
C HIS A 738 -18.03 33.19 -1.49
N PRO A 739 -19.22 33.47 -0.91
CA PRO A 739 -20.37 33.99 -1.65
C PRO A 739 -20.11 35.28 -2.43
N ASP A 740 -19.27 36.16 -1.88
CA ASP A 740 -18.88 37.44 -2.47
C ASP A 740 -17.57 37.39 -3.28
N GLU A 741 -17.06 36.19 -3.61
CA GLU A 741 -15.76 36.05 -4.30
C GLU A 741 -15.73 36.75 -5.66
N TYR A 742 -14.58 37.36 -5.95
CA TYR A 742 -14.29 38.14 -7.16
C TYR A 742 -12.98 37.74 -7.84
N TYR A 743 -12.01 37.21 -7.08
CA TYR A 743 -10.72 36.71 -7.58
C TYR A 743 -10.81 35.19 -7.79
N TRP A 744 -11.52 34.78 -8.84
CA TRP A 744 -11.79 33.37 -9.11
C TRP A 744 -10.50 32.57 -9.40
N PRO A 745 -10.50 31.24 -9.21
CA PRO A 745 -9.38 30.39 -9.61
C PRO A 745 -9.19 30.38 -11.14
N SER A 746 -8.08 29.81 -11.65
CA SER A 746 -7.93 29.52 -13.08
C SER A 746 -7.05 28.30 -13.32
N SER A 747 -6.93 27.88 -14.59
CA SER A 747 -5.80 27.02 -14.97
C SER A 747 -4.48 27.80 -14.89
N ALA A 748 -3.38 27.11 -14.62
CA ALA A 748 -2.04 27.65 -14.70
C ALA A 748 -1.71 28.10 -16.14
N GLU A 749 -2.19 27.36 -17.15
CA GLU A 749 -2.02 27.70 -18.56
C GLU A 749 -2.66 29.05 -18.94
N PHE A 750 -3.83 29.37 -18.37
CA PHE A 750 -4.50 30.66 -18.54
C PHE A 750 -3.67 31.82 -17.98
N PHE A 751 -3.05 31.63 -16.81
CA PHE A 751 -2.14 32.61 -16.22
C PHE A 751 -0.83 32.75 -17.01
N LEU A 752 -0.20 31.64 -17.38
CA LEU A 752 1.05 31.60 -18.15
C LEU A 752 0.93 32.29 -19.52
N ALA A 753 -0.27 32.30 -20.12
CA ALA A 753 -0.54 33.08 -21.33
C ALA A 753 -0.41 34.60 -21.13
N ASN A 754 -0.47 35.12 -19.90
CA ASN A 754 -0.50 36.54 -19.55
C ASN A 754 0.75 37.07 -18.83
N VAL A 755 1.71 36.20 -18.50
CA VAL A 755 2.98 36.55 -17.84
C VAL A 755 4.22 36.26 -18.70
N LYS A 756 5.38 36.79 -18.30
CA LYS A 756 6.69 36.58 -18.96
C LYS A 756 7.80 36.50 -17.91
N PRO A 757 8.88 35.74 -18.16
CA PRO A 757 10.02 35.68 -17.25
C PRO A 757 10.77 37.03 -17.22
N VAL A 758 10.96 37.59 -16.01
CA VAL A 758 11.77 38.78 -15.73
C VAL A 758 12.55 38.54 -14.45
N GLY A 759 13.89 38.43 -14.55
CA GLY A 759 14.73 38.07 -13.40
C GLY A 759 14.32 36.70 -12.83
N TYR A 760 13.88 36.69 -11.57
CA TYR A 760 13.40 35.49 -10.86
C TYR A 760 11.87 35.33 -10.89
N TYR A 761 11.15 36.20 -11.60
CA TYR A 761 9.70 36.38 -11.50
C TYR A 761 8.97 36.10 -12.83
N LEU A 762 7.73 35.62 -12.75
CA LEU A 762 6.77 35.56 -13.86
C LEU A 762 5.89 36.83 -13.85
N GLU A 763 6.48 37.96 -14.25
CA GLU A 763 5.79 39.25 -14.25
C GLU A 763 4.66 39.32 -15.29
N THR A 764 3.57 40.01 -14.94
CA THR A 764 2.51 40.38 -15.88
C THR A 764 3.03 41.04 -17.16
N LYS A 765 2.44 40.71 -18.31
CA LYS A 765 2.73 41.39 -19.58
C LYS A 765 2.20 42.82 -19.59
N GLU A 766 1.06 43.04 -18.97
CA GLU A 766 0.41 44.33 -18.76
C GLU A 766 0.74 44.89 -17.36
N PRO A 767 0.90 46.21 -17.19
CA PRO A 767 1.20 46.80 -15.89
C PRO A 767 0.00 46.68 -14.93
N LEU A 768 0.27 46.45 -13.64
CA LEU A 768 -0.75 46.33 -12.60
C LEU A 768 -1.43 47.67 -12.24
N GLY A 769 -0.83 48.81 -12.60
CA GLY A 769 -1.27 50.15 -12.23
C GLY A 769 -0.67 50.65 -10.90
N CYS A 770 -0.74 49.84 -9.85
CA CYS A 770 -0.15 50.10 -8.53
C CYS A 770 0.08 48.80 -7.74
N ALA A 771 0.63 48.88 -6.52
CA ALA A 771 0.89 47.73 -5.67
C ALA A 771 -0.38 46.88 -5.39
N SER A 772 -1.50 47.52 -5.05
CA SER A 772 -2.79 46.86 -4.75
C SER A 772 -3.81 46.96 -5.90
N CYS A 773 -3.36 47.20 -7.13
CA CYS A 773 -4.23 47.37 -8.29
C CYS A 773 -4.24 46.10 -9.14
N THR A 774 -5.37 45.85 -9.80
CA THR A 774 -5.62 44.66 -10.62
C THR A 774 -6.12 45.05 -12.01
N ASP A 775 -5.46 46.04 -12.63
CA ASP A 775 -5.84 46.59 -13.94
C ASP A 775 -5.91 45.50 -15.06
N PRO A 776 -5.01 44.50 -15.12
CA PRO A 776 -5.12 43.40 -16.08
C PRO A 776 -6.31 42.47 -15.78
N ALA A 777 -7.26 42.37 -16.70
CA ALA A 777 -8.54 41.68 -16.49
C ALA A 777 -8.39 40.19 -16.11
N PHE A 778 -7.33 39.50 -16.55
CA PHE A 778 -7.10 38.09 -16.26
C PHE A 778 -6.89 37.78 -14.77
N LEU A 779 -6.56 38.79 -13.95
CA LEU A 779 -6.39 38.66 -12.50
C LEU A 779 -7.71 38.35 -11.76
N THR A 780 -8.85 38.58 -12.41
CA THR A 780 -10.17 38.16 -11.89
C THR A 780 -10.43 36.65 -12.05
N GLY A 781 -9.56 35.96 -12.79
CA GLY A 781 -9.62 34.52 -13.00
C GLY A 781 -10.84 34.03 -13.79
N GLN A 782 -11.27 32.81 -13.47
CA GLN A 782 -12.31 32.08 -14.19
C GLN A 782 -13.27 31.45 -13.19
N ARG A 783 -14.57 31.73 -13.30
CA ARG A 783 -15.55 31.13 -12.40
C ARG A 783 -15.60 29.59 -12.64
N PRO A 784 -15.52 28.75 -11.58
CA PRO A 784 -15.59 27.29 -11.74
C PRO A 784 -17.03 26.82 -11.97
N ASP A 785 -17.61 27.22 -13.10
CA ASP A 785 -18.92 26.76 -13.58
C ASP A 785 -18.77 25.59 -14.58
N PRO A 786 -19.87 24.83 -14.86
CA PRO A 786 -19.82 23.68 -15.77
C PRO A 786 -19.47 23.98 -17.24
N THR A 787 -19.41 25.25 -17.65
CA THR A 787 -19.10 25.67 -19.04
C THR A 787 -17.68 26.19 -19.18
N THR A 788 -17.16 26.88 -18.16
CA THR A 788 -15.80 27.42 -18.15
C THR A 788 -14.77 26.34 -17.81
N HIS A 789 -15.12 25.41 -16.92
CA HIS A 789 -14.29 24.33 -16.38
C HIS A 789 -12.87 24.76 -15.94
N VAL A 790 -12.73 25.04 -14.64
CA VAL A 790 -11.44 25.28 -14.00
C VAL A 790 -10.93 23.99 -13.35
N PRO A 791 -9.76 23.46 -13.75
CA PRO A 791 -9.22 22.24 -13.19
C PRO A 791 -8.60 22.46 -11.80
N MET A 792 -8.77 21.49 -10.89
CA MET A 792 -7.81 21.27 -9.82
C MET A 792 -6.69 20.35 -10.33
N TYR A 793 -5.47 20.54 -9.84
CA TYR A 793 -4.32 19.72 -10.20
C TYR A 793 -4.01 18.76 -9.04
N ALA A 794 -4.25 17.47 -9.23
CA ALA A 794 -4.14 16.47 -8.16
C ALA A 794 -2.83 15.69 -8.30
N GLN A 795 -1.84 16.02 -7.47
CA GLN A 795 -0.51 15.42 -7.52
C GLN A 795 -0.42 14.18 -6.61
N ILE A 796 -0.10 13.02 -7.18
CA ILE A 796 0.08 11.76 -6.43
C ILE A 796 1.56 11.62 -6.05
N ILE A 797 1.86 11.64 -4.74
CA ILE A 797 3.21 11.61 -4.18
C ILE A 797 3.40 10.39 -3.28
N PRO A 798 3.98 9.29 -3.78
CA PRO A 798 4.43 8.18 -2.95
C PRO A 798 5.56 8.66 -2.01
N ARG A 799 5.38 8.51 -0.70
CA ARG A 799 6.38 8.95 0.28
C ARG A 799 7.51 7.93 0.40
N THR A 800 8.72 8.43 0.63
CA THR A 800 9.95 7.65 0.76
C THR A 800 10.69 8.02 2.05
N GLN A 801 11.43 7.08 2.62
CA GLN A 801 12.27 7.33 3.79
C GLN A 801 13.69 6.80 3.52
N ALA A 802 14.69 7.69 3.61
CA ALA A 802 16.07 7.41 3.20
C ALA A 802 16.15 6.79 1.78
N GLY A 803 15.37 7.33 0.85
CA GLY A 803 15.25 6.85 -0.54
C GLY A 803 14.43 5.56 -0.75
N ASN A 804 14.00 4.86 0.29
CA ASN A 804 13.19 3.64 0.17
C ASN A 804 11.68 3.97 0.13
N PRO A 805 10.85 3.27 -0.69
CA PRO A 805 9.39 3.43 -0.68
C PRO A 805 8.77 3.13 0.69
N THR A 806 7.72 3.88 1.05
CA THR A 806 6.88 3.61 2.23
C THR A 806 5.48 3.15 1.81
N GLN A 807 4.66 2.75 2.78
CA GLN A 807 3.22 2.49 2.56
C GLN A 807 2.36 3.78 2.59
N THR A 808 2.99 4.95 2.70
CA THR A 808 2.32 6.25 2.72
C THR A 808 2.33 6.88 1.33
N THR A 809 1.20 7.43 0.91
CA THR A 809 1.09 8.23 -0.31
C THR A 809 0.17 9.40 -0.03
N ASP A 810 0.60 10.60 -0.43
CA ASP A 810 -0.21 11.80 -0.31
C ASP A 810 -0.75 12.20 -1.68
N VAL A 811 -1.99 12.65 -1.71
CA VAL A 811 -2.57 13.32 -2.88
C VAL A 811 -2.74 14.78 -2.54
N VAL A 812 -2.01 15.66 -3.24
CA VAL A 812 -2.06 17.11 -3.05
C VAL A 812 -2.95 17.70 -4.13
N TYR A 813 -4.06 18.29 -3.74
CA TYR A 813 -5.01 18.98 -4.62
C TYR A 813 -4.64 20.46 -4.67
N TRP A 814 -3.85 20.82 -5.68
CA TRP A 814 -3.43 22.19 -5.95
C TRP A 814 -4.55 22.99 -6.62
N MET A 815 -4.80 24.17 -6.08
CA MET A 815 -5.72 25.18 -6.62
C MET A 815 -4.90 26.41 -6.97
N PHE A 816 -5.12 26.95 -8.18
CA PHE A 816 -4.38 28.12 -8.67
C PHE A 816 -5.29 29.34 -8.78
N TYR A 817 -4.81 30.48 -8.28
CA TYR A 817 -5.51 31.76 -8.32
C TYR A 817 -4.63 32.80 -9.02
N PRO A 818 -5.08 33.45 -10.12
CA PRO A 818 -4.34 34.54 -10.77
C PRO A 818 -4.04 35.73 -9.87
N TYR A 819 -4.78 35.90 -8.79
CA TYR A 819 -4.57 36.93 -7.79
C TYR A 819 -5.07 36.45 -6.42
N ASN A 820 -4.24 36.59 -5.39
CA ASN A 820 -4.67 36.50 -4.00
C ASN A 820 -4.82 37.93 -3.46
N GLY A 821 -6.06 38.29 -3.11
CA GLY A 821 -6.42 39.54 -2.45
C GLY A 821 -6.11 39.48 -0.96
N GLY A 822 -5.13 40.28 -0.54
CA GLY A 822 -4.69 40.38 0.84
C GLY A 822 -5.72 41.02 1.78
N LYS A 823 -5.33 41.27 3.03
CA LYS A 823 -6.22 41.86 4.05
C LYS A 823 -6.07 43.36 4.16
N ARG A 824 -7.18 44.06 4.41
CA ARG A 824 -7.23 45.52 4.53
C ARG A 824 -6.83 45.94 5.95
N VAL A 825 -5.72 46.68 6.07
CA VAL A 825 -5.06 47.06 7.31
C VAL A 825 -5.02 48.58 7.50
N CYS A 826 -5.17 49.06 8.73
CA CYS A 826 -4.91 50.44 9.13
C CYS A 826 -3.40 50.70 9.30
N ILE A 827 -2.81 51.42 8.35
CA ILE A 827 -1.47 52.01 8.48
C ILE A 827 -1.61 53.23 9.42
N GLY A 828 -1.63 52.97 10.73
CA GLY A 828 -1.85 53.96 11.77
C GLY A 828 -2.22 53.34 13.13
N THR A 829 -2.76 54.15 14.03
CA THR A 829 -3.28 53.70 15.33
C THR A 829 -4.79 53.86 15.41
N TYR A 830 -5.45 53.00 16.19
CA TYR A 830 -6.87 53.14 16.50
C TYR A 830 -7.08 54.12 17.65
N ASN A 831 -8.09 54.97 17.55
CA ASN A 831 -8.50 55.85 18.63
C ASN A 831 -9.48 55.17 19.61
N ALA A 832 -9.89 55.87 20.66
CA ALA A 832 -10.81 55.37 21.69
C ALA A 832 -12.23 54.99 21.20
N VAL A 833 -12.56 55.23 19.92
CA VAL A 833 -13.81 54.79 19.27
C VAL A 833 -13.55 53.86 18.08
N HIS A 834 -12.41 53.16 18.09
CA HIS A 834 -11.96 52.20 17.07
C HIS A 834 -11.96 52.76 15.63
N LYS A 835 -11.67 54.06 15.48
CA LYS A 835 -11.43 54.69 14.18
C LYS A 835 -9.92 54.73 13.89
N CYS A 836 -9.53 54.19 12.74
CA CYS A 836 -8.16 54.30 12.21
C CYS A 836 -7.74 55.78 12.07
N ILE A 837 -6.70 56.19 12.80
CA ILE A 837 -5.96 57.44 12.62
C ILE A 837 -4.74 57.10 11.76
N GLY A 838 -4.91 57.22 10.45
CA GLY A 838 -3.91 56.81 9.48
C GLY A 838 -4.50 56.73 8.06
N ARG A 839 -4.06 55.73 7.30
CA ARG A 839 -4.65 55.35 6.01
C ARG A 839 -4.90 53.84 5.98
N PHE A 840 -5.89 53.39 5.20
CA PHE A 840 -6.02 51.97 4.91
C PHE A 840 -5.19 51.59 3.67
N SER A 841 -4.65 50.39 3.67
CA SER A 841 -4.11 49.70 2.50
C SER A 841 -4.41 48.21 2.60
N THR A 842 -4.27 47.46 1.51
CA THR A 842 -4.37 46.00 1.51
C THR A 842 -2.97 45.39 1.52
N PHE A 843 -2.68 44.46 2.43
CA PHE A 843 -1.37 43.81 2.60
C PHE A 843 -1.44 42.32 2.34
N GLY A 844 -0.36 41.74 1.82
CA GLY A 844 -0.29 40.33 1.45
C GLY A 844 -0.96 40.01 0.11
N ASN A 845 -1.01 40.95 -0.83
CA ASN A 845 -1.52 40.64 -2.18
C ASN A 845 -0.47 39.87 -2.99
N HIS A 846 -0.87 38.80 -3.68
CA HIS A 846 -0.02 38.06 -4.62
C HIS A 846 -0.63 38.08 -6.03
N VAL A 847 0.21 38.14 -7.08
CA VAL A 847 -0.19 37.90 -8.47
C VAL A 847 0.21 36.48 -8.80
N GLY A 848 -0.75 35.57 -8.97
CA GLY A 848 -0.50 34.14 -8.97
C GLY A 848 -0.33 33.61 -7.54
N ASP A 849 -1.09 32.59 -7.17
CA ASP A 849 -0.90 31.85 -5.93
C ASP A 849 -1.33 30.37 -6.05
N TRP A 850 -0.77 29.53 -5.19
CA TRP A 850 -0.90 28.07 -5.17
C TRP A 850 -1.34 27.57 -3.79
N GLU A 851 -2.65 27.43 -3.60
CA GLU A 851 -3.24 26.83 -2.40
C GLU A 851 -3.34 25.30 -2.53
N HIS A 852 -3.41 24.56 -1.42
CA HIS A 852 -3.69 23.13 -1.49
C HIS A 852 -4.49 22.55 -0.32
N VAL A 853 -5.14 21.42 -0.63
CA VAL A 853 -5.62 20.44 0.34
C VAL A 853 -4.82 19.15 0.10
N THR A 854 -4.29 18.52 1.14
CA THR A 854 -3.59 17.23 1.02
C THR A 854 -4.40 16.14 1.71
N VAL A 855 -4.65 15.02 1.02
CA VAL A 855 -5.23 13.81 1.63
C VAL A 855 -4.14 12.74 1.72
N ARG A 856 -3.86 12.27 2.94
CA ARG A 856 -2.88 11.22 3.20
C ARG A 856 -3.52 9.85 3.24
N PHE A 857 -2.87 8.90 2.58
CA PHE A 857 -3.20 7.48 2.57
C PHE A 857 -2.06 6.67 3.20
N VAL A 858 -2.40 5.68 4.03
CA VAL A 858 -1.44 4.68 4.56
C VAL A 858 -2.04 3.30 4.35
N GLU A 859 -1.25 2.38 3.77
CA GLU A 859 -1.74 1.07 3.27
C GLU A 859 -2.98 1.24 2.35
N GLY A 860 -3.01 2.32 1.56
CA GLY A 860 -4.08 2.64 0.63
C GLY A 860 -5.39 3.16 1.26
N ARG A 861 -5.42 3.38 2.59
CA ARG A 861 -6.60 3.85 3.34
C ARG A 861 -6.43 5.32 3.74
N PRO A 862 -7.48 6.17 3.66
CA PRO A 862 -7.37 7.57 4.08
C PRO A 862 -7.13 7.65 5.59
N THR A 863 -6.24 8.55 6.01
CA THR A 863 -5.88 8.73 7.43
C THR A 863 -6.01 10.17 7.91
N GLN A 864 -5.60 11.13 7.10
CA GLN A 864 -5.51 12.54 7.49
C GLN A 864 -5.83 13.46 6.30
N VAL A 865 -6.30 14.66 6.61
CA VAL A 865 -6.50 15.75 5.66
C VAL A 865 -5.78 16.98 6.19
N TYR A 866 -4.99 17.63 5.34
CA TYR A 866 -4.33 18.90 5.63
C TYR A 866 -4.94 20.01 4.76
N MET A 867 -5.13 21.19 5.33
CA MET A 867 -5.62 22.38 4.62
C MET A 867 -4.63 23.51 4.82
N ALA A 868 -4.03 24.00 3.73
CA ALA A 868 -3.03 25.07 3.78
C ALA A 868 -3.67 26.44 4.08
N GLN A 869 -3.02 27.23 4.93
CA GLN A 869 -3.48 28.52 5.44
C GLN A 869 -2.27 29.48 5.54
N HIS A 870 -2.04 30.24 4.47
CA HIS A 870 -0.91 31.17 4.33
C HIS A 870 0.48 30.48 4.32
N ALA A 871 1.11 30.29 5.47
CA ALA A 871 2.48 29.76 5.63
C ALA A 871 2.55 28.62 6.68
N ASP A 872 1.41 28.06 7.01
CA ASP A 872 1.17 26.89 7.87
C ASP A 872 -0.22 26.33 7.45
N GLY A 873 -0.87 25.54 8.28
CA GLY A 873 -2.18 24.99 7.97
C GLY A 873 -2.75 24.14 9.09
N GLN A 874 -3.91 23.52 8.83
CA GLN A 874 -4.61 22.71 9.83
C GLN A 874 -4.68 21.24 9.41
N LEU A 875 -4.25 20.38 10.34
CA LEU A 875 -4.26 18.93 10.19
C LEU A 875 -5.46 18.29 10.89
N PHE A 876 -6.22 17.48 10.15
CA PHE A 876 -7.38 16.75 10.63
C PHE A 876 -7.18 15.24 10.51
N SER A 877 -7.70 14.47 11.47
CA SER A 877 -7.86 13.02 11.30
C SER A 877 -9.06 12.76 10.39
N PHE A 878 -8.92 11.85 9.43
CA PHE A 878 -10.00 11.51 8.50
C PHE A 878 -11.17 10.87 9.26
N GLY A 879 -12.33 11.53 9.25
CA GLY A 879 -13.52 11.11 9.99
C GLY A 879 -13.75 11.77 11.35
N ASP A 880 -12.89 12.70 11.77
CA ASP A 880 -13.10 13.45 13.01
C ASP A 880 -14.26 14.45 12.90
N LYS A 881 -14.96 14.69 14.01
CA LYS A 881 -16.07 15.66 14.14
C LYS A 881 -15.76 17.09 13.67
N ALA A 882 -14.50 17.49 13.60
CA ALA A 882 -14.05 18.80 13.11
C ALA A 882 -13.92 18.88 11.57
N LEU A 883 -14.04 17.77 10.84
CA LEU A 883 -13.88 17.71 9.37
C LEU A 883 -15.16 17.19 8.73
N SER A 884 -15.93 18.04 8.04
CA SER A 884 -17.12 17.55 7.30
C SER A 884 -16.72 16.71 6.10
N LEU A 885 -17.43 15.59 5.89
CA LEU A 885 -17.29 14.74 4.70
C LEU A 885 -18.62 14.68 3.93
N LEU A 886 -18.57 15.08 2.65
CA LEU A 886 -19.63 14.81 1.69
C LEU A 886 -19.41 13.40 1.12
N ASN A 887 -20.09 12.41 1.71
CA ASN A 887 -19.80 10.97 1.57
C ASN A 887 -18.38 10.63 2.09
N PHE A 888 -17.37 10.75 1.23
CA PHE A 888 -15.95 10.58 1.57
C PHE A 888 -15.07 11.73 1.03
N HIS A 889 -15.65 12.72 0.38
CA HIS A 889 -14.96 13.94 -0.06
C HIS A 889 -14.84 14.92 1.11
N PRO A 890 -13.63 15.41 1.46
CA PRO A 890 -13.48 16.52 2.40
C PRO A 890 -14.23 17.76 1.90
N GLU A 891 -15.10 18.35 2.72
CA GLU A 891 -15.60 19.70 2.46
C GLU A 891 -14.61 20.73 3.00
N THR A 892 -14.23 21.68 2.17
CA THR A 892 -13.33 22.77 2.53
C THR A 892 -13.87 24.11 2.05
N TYR A 893 -13.39 25.21 2.62
CA TYR A 893 -13.86 26.56 2.35
C TYR A 893 -12.65 27.44 2.09
N ALA A 894 -12.60 28.07 0.90
CA ALA A 894 -11.58 29.04 0.56
C ALA A 894 -11.96 30.40 1.14
N ALA A 895 -10.99 31.06 1.77
CA ALA A 895 -11.17 32.40 2.31
C ALA A 895 -11.33 33.45 1.20
N PHE A 896 -12.13 34.47 1.49
CA PHE A 896 -12.40 35.57 0.57
C PHE A 896 -11.11 36.31 0.19
N GLY A 897 -10.79 36.26 -1.10
CA GLY A 897 -9.62 36.88 -1.72
C GLY A 897 -8.27 36.23 -1.38
N SER A 898 -8.00 35.84 -0.14
CA SER A 898 -6.74 35.20 0.27
C SER A 898 -6.68 33.70 -0.02
N HIS A 899 -7.83 33.07 -0.25
CA HIS A 899 -8.00 31.66 -0.62
C HIS A 899 -7.40 30.59 0.30
N GLY A 900 -6.81 30.97 1.44
CA GLY A 900 -6.46 30.06 2.53
C GLY A 900 -7.63 29.14 2.90
N VAL A 901 -7.33 27.88 3.20
CA VAL A 901 -8.31 26.80 3.17
C VAL A 901 -8.68 26.31 4.58
N TYR A 902 -9.96 26.34 4.89
CA TYR A 902 -10.51 26.04 6.22
C TYR A 902 -11.56 24.93 6.17
N ALA A 903 -11.80 24.28 7.31
CA ALA A 903 -12.78 23.18 7.43
C ALA A 903 -14.23 23.66 7.62
N ASP A 904 -14.46 24.97 7.76
CA ASP A 904 -15.77 25.57 7.94
C ASP A 904 -15.85 27.03 7.51
N SER A 905 -17.09 27.49 7.33
CA SER A 905 -17.46 28.88 7.09
C SER A 905 -17.49 29.69 8.39
N GLY A 906 -16.81 30.82 8.41
CA GLY A 906 -16.72 31.75 9.52
C GLY A 906 -15.59 32.76 9.34
N SER A 907 -15.34 33.53 10.40
CA SER A 907 -14.19 34.42 10.52
C SER A 907 -13.07 33.68 11.25
N HIS A 908 -11.88 33.61 10.66
CA HIS A 908 -10.72 32.85 11.14
C HIS A 908 -9.53 33.78 11.47
N PRO A 909 -9.41 34.27 12.71
CA PRO A 909 -8.30 35.14 13.12
C PRO A 909 -6.96 34.40 13.10
N TYR A 910 -5.98 34.92 12.34
CA TYR A 910 -4.66 34.28 12.18
C TYR A 910 -3.47 35.14 12.64
N ARG A 911 -3.63 36.47 12.76
CA ARG A 911 -2.56 37.36 13.24
C ARG A 911 -3.15 38.60 13.93
N THR A 912 -2.49 39.11 14.96
CA THR A 912 -2.82 40.40 15.61
C THR A 912 -1.60 41.32 15.57
N PHE A 913 -1.78 42.58 15.18
CA PHE A 913 -0.72 43.58 15.07
C PHE A 913 -0.56 44.44 16.33
N PHE A 914 0.58 45.14 16.41
CA PHE A 914 0.95 46.02 17.52
C PHE A 914 -0.04 47.17 17.80
N ASN A 915 -0.87 47.53 16.81
CA ASN A 915 -1.91 48.56 16.91
C ASN A 915 -3.27 48.01 17.41
N GLY A 916 -3.37 46.71 17.72
CA GLY A 916 -4.59 46.01 18.15
C GLY A 916 -5.47 45.53 16.99
N GLU A 917 -4.99 45.60 15.75
CA GLU A 917 -5.72 45.13 14.57
C GLU A 917 -5.57 43.62 14.38
N VAL A 918 -6.67 42.94 14.10
CA VAL A 918 -6.72 41.48 13.92
C VAL A 918 -6.93 41.19 12.44
N LEU A 919 -6.04 40.39 11.85
CA LEU A 919 -6.24 39.81 10.52
C LEU A 919 -7.05 38.53 10.68
N SER A 920 -8.13 38.45 9.90
CA SER A 920 -9.05 37.34 9.88
C SER A 920 -9.40 36.96 8.44
N ASP A 921 -9.42 35.66 8.16
CA ASP A 921 -9.89 35.11 6.90
C ASP A 921 -11.39 34.82 6.98
N GLU A 922 -12.17 35.36 6.03
CA GLU A 922 -13.64 35.19 6.00
C GLU A 922 -14.01 34.10 4.99
N THR A 923 -14.73 33.08 5.43
CA THR A 923 -15.04 31.87 4.64
C THR A 923 -16.54 31.62 4.60
N GLY A 924 -17.06 31.11 3.49
CA GLY A 924 -18.50 30.99 3.29
C GLY A 924 -18.90 29.95 2.25
N ARG A 925 -20.11 29.37 2.42
CA ARG A 925 -20.68 28.37 1.53
C ARG A 925 -21.28 29.00 0.26
N GLY A 926 -20.42 29.51 -0.63
CA GLY A 926 -20.80 30.20 -1.86
C GLY A 926 -20.82 29.30 -3.10
N THR A 927 -19.93 29.56 -4.07
CA THR A 927 -19.88 28.78 -5.32
C THR A 927 -19.15 27.44 -5.09
N PRO A 928 -19.75 26.28 -5.37
CA PRO A 928 -19.10 24.98 -5.20
C PRO A 928 -18.12 24.70 -6.35
N TRP A 929 -16.93 24.19 -6.01
CA TRP A 929 -15.91 23.72 -6.93
C TRP A 929 -15.54 22.27 -6.58
N PRO A 930 -16.18 21.27 -7.21
CA PRO A 930 -15.92 19.85 -6.96
C PRO A 930 -14.61 19.39 -7.63
N GLY A 931 -13.61 18.98 -6.83
CA GLY A 931 -12.29 18.58 -7.34
C GLY A 931 -12.26 17.30 -8.18
N TRP A 932 -13.35 16.54 -8.24
CA TRP A 932 -13.47 15.33 -9.06
C TRP A 932 -14.00 15.60 -10.49
N VAL A 933 -14.37 16.85 -10.82
CA VAL A 933 -14.88 17.20 -12.16
C VAL A 933 -13.70 17.57 -13.07
N ASN A 934 -13.27 16.60 -13.89
CA ASN A 934 -12.18 16.71 -14.86
C ASN A 934 -10.85 17.28 -14.27
N PRO A 935 -10.33 16.77 -13.14
CA PRO A 935 -9.04 17.22 -12.62
C PRO A 935 -7.88 16.81 -13.52
N VAL A 936 -6.78 17.55 -13.43
CA VAL A 936 -5.50 17.16 -14.04
C VAL A 936 -4.72 16.35 -13.01
N ILE A 937 -4.68 15.03 -13.20
CA ILE A 937 -3.98 14.11 -12.28
C ILE A 937 -2.50 14.06 -12.66
N ILE A 938 -1.62 14.34 -11.70
CA ILE A 938 -0.17 14.49 -11.91
C ILE A 938 0.58 13.46 -11.07
N PRO A 939 1.07 12.36 -11.67
CA PRO A 939 1.97 11.43 -11.00
C PRO A 939 3.30 12.12 -10.72
N TRP A 940 3.77 12.13 -9.47
CA TRP A 940 5.02 12.81 -9.10
C TRP A 940 6.22 12.36 -9.96
N GLN A 941 6.97 13.34 -10.47
CA GLN A 941 8.28 13.17 -11.10
C GLN A 941 9.28 14.16 -10.46
N PRO A 942 10.60 13.89 -10.55
CA PRO A 942 11.62 14.87 -10.20
C PRO A 942 11.49 16.17 -11.01
N LEU A 943 11.86 17.28 -10.39
CA LEU A 943 11.98 18.57 -11.06
C LEU A 943 12.97 18.48 -12.24
N GLY A 944 12.60 19.05 -13.38
CA GLY A 944 13.31 19.00 -14.66
C GLY A 944 12.90 17.84 -15.58
N THR A 945 11.90 17.03 -15.21
CA THR A 945 11.55 15.77 -15.92
C THR A 945 10.10 15.66 -16.37
N TYR A 946 9.30 16.73 -16.23
CA TYR A 946 7.92 16.74 -16.70
C TYR A 946 7.84 17.00 -18.21
N THR A 947 6.95 16.26 -18.86
CA THR A 947 6.71 16.23 -20.30
C THR A 947 5.22 16.04 -20.53
N SER A 948 4.70 16.42 -21.69
CA SER A 948 3.27 16.29 -22.03
C SER A 948 2.68 14.86 -21.94
N THR A 949 3.48 13.83 -21.66
CA THR A 949 3.02 12.45 -21.45
C THR A 949 3.06 11.96 -19.99
N ASN A 950 3.74 12.68 -19.08
CA ASN A 950 3.81 12.35 -17.64
C ASN A 950 3.37 13.49 -16.69
N GLY A 951 3.03 14.68 -17.21
CA GLY A 951 2.37 15.76 -16.48
C GLY A 951 2.39 17.08 -17.26
N PRO A 952 1.91 18.20 -16.69
CA PRO A 952 2.07 19.50 -17.31
C PRO A 952 3.52 19.99 -17.20
N GLY A 953 4.12 20.42 -18.31
CA GLY A 953 5.52 20.87 -18.35
C GLY A 953 5.81 22.16 -17.56
N TRP A 954 4.79 22.91 -17.11
CA TRP A 954 4.98 24.05 -16.23
C TRP A 954 5.34 23.65 -14.78
N MET A 955 5.21 22.37 -14.40
CA MET A 955 5.70 21.86 -13.12
C MET A 955 7.22 22.04 -12.94
N ASP A 956 7.96 22.20 -14.06
CA ASP A 956 9.40 22.47 -14.07
C ASP A 956 9.78 23.96 -13.97
N ILE A 957 8.80 24.86 -13.80
CA ILE A 957 9.09 26.29 -13.62
C ILE A 957 9.62 26.54 -12.20
N THR A 958 10.89 26.96 -12.15
CA THR A 958 11.60 27.34 -10.91
C THR A 958 11.55 28.84 -10.58
N LEU A 959 10.88 29.63 -11.42
CA LEU A 959 10.64 31.05 -11.16
C LEU A 959 9.52 31.25 -10.14
N GLN A 960 9.55 32.38 -9.46
CA GLN A 960 8.46 32.85 -8.61
C GLN A 960 7.25 33.19 -9.49
N TRP A 961 6.09 32.64 -9.14
CA TRP A 961 4.85 32.77 -9.90
C TRP A 961 4.20 34.11 -9.59
N GLY A 962 4.57 35.16 -10.33
CA GLY A 962 4.03 36.50 -10.12
C GLY A 962 5.03 37.61 -10.29
N ASN A 963 4.60 38.82 -9.93
CA ASN A 963 5.44 40.02 -9.95
C ASN A 963 6.33 40.11 -8.69
N PRO A 964 7.43 40.90 -8.72
CA PRO A 964 8.22 41.21 -7.53
C PRO A 964 7.42 41.99 -6.47
N PRO A 965 7.86 41.96 -5.20
CA PRO A 965 7.22 42.68 -4.10
C PRO A 965 7.27 44.20 -4.28
N ASP A 966 6.29 44.91 -3.71
CA ASP A 966 6.07 46.34 -3.89
C ASP A 966 5.27 46.95 -2.72
N GLY A 967 5.52 48.23 -2.43
CA GLY A 967 4.93 48.95 -1.30
C GLY A 967 5.45 48.54 0.09
N CYS A 968 6.61 47.88 0.18
CA CYS A 968 7.18 47.35 1.43
C CYS A 968 7.70 48.41 2.42
N ASP A 969 7.91 49.67 2.00
CA ASP A 969 8.51 50.73 2.83
C ASP A 969 7.49 51.39 3.77
N ASN A 970 6.98 50.65 4.76
CA ASN A 970 6.04 51.15 5.75
C ASN A 970 6.11 50.41 7.10
N ILE A 971 5.42 50.96 8.12
CA ILE A 971 5.48 50.45 9.51
C ILE A 971 4.81 49.08 9.71
N ILE A 972 3.82 48.71 8.88
CA ILE A 972 3.20 47.38 8.96
C ILE A 972 4.21 46.34 8.47
N SER A 973 4.80 46.56 7.28
CA SER A 973 5.82 45.68 6.70
C SER A 973 7.02 45.45 7.63
N GLN A 974 7.49 46.49 8.34
CA GLN A 974 8.57 46.38 9.34
C GLN A 974 8.25 45.48 10.56
N HIS A 975 6.97 45.16 10.77
CA HIS A 975 6.48 44.36 11.91
C HIS A 975 5.76 43.07 11.49
N SER A 976 5.52 42.87 10.20
CA SER A 976 4.76 41.72 9.67
C SER A 976 5.51 40.90 8.64
N ASP A 977 6.60 41.43 8.08
CA ASP A 977 7.29 40.95 6.88
C ASP A 977 6.41 40.90 5.60
N GLU A 978 5.19 41.47 5.66
CA GLU A 978 4.24 41.56 4.54
C GLU A 978 4.36 42.89 3.80
N CYS A 979 4.41 42.87 2.48
CA CYS A 979 4.31 44.07 1.64
C CYS A 979 2.85 44.36 1.25
N ILE A 980 2.60 45.52 0.60
CA ILE A 980 1.29 45.78 -0.02
C ILE A 980 1.05 44.74 -1.12
N ARG A 981 2.06 44.52 -1.99
CA ARG A 981 2.15 43.34 -2.85
C ARG A 981 3.36 42.53 -2.44
N ASN A 982 3.16 41.27 -2.09
CA ASN A 982 4.25 40.34 -1.85
C ASN A 982 4.88 39.91 -3.19
N GLY A 983 6.03 39.23 -3.12
CA GLY A 983 6.55 38.54 -4.29
C GLY A 983 5.64 37.37 -4.67
N GLY A 984 5.57 37.04 -5.95
CA GLY A 984 4.95 35.79 -6.39
C GLY A 984 5.50 34.58 -5.61
N PRO A 985 4.67 33.60 -5.22
CA PRO A 985 5.11 32.43 -4.48
C PRO A 985 5.84 31.42 -5.36
N SER A 986 6.46 30.42 -4.73
CA SER A 986 7.15 29.35 -5.43
C SER A 986 6.14 28.36 -6.05
N GLY A 987 6.50 27.78 -7.21
CA GLY A 987 5.67 26.77 -7.87
C GLY A 987 5.56 25.47 -7.07
N PRO A 988 4.56 24.61 -7.36
CA PRO A 988 4.27 23.41 -6.57
C PRO A 988 5.48 22.52 -6.26
N MET A 989 6.34 22.26 -7.24
CA MET A 989 7.52 21.40 -7.08
C MET A 989 8.62 21.97 -6.16
N LEU A 990 8.53 23.24 -5.78
CA LEU A 990 9.44 23.89 -4.83
C LEU A 990 8.88 23.98 -3.40
N LYS A 991 7.62 23.59 -3.17
CA LYS A 991 7.01 23.53 -1.83
C LYS A 991 7.39 22.22 -1.12
N GLY A 992 7.56 22.26 0.21
CA GLY A 992 8.03 21.13 1.03
C GLY A 992 7.18 19.87 0.87
N VAL A 993 5.85 20.03 0.82
CA VAL A 993 4.88 18.96 0.57
C VAL A 993 5.15 18.15 -0.70
N SER A 994 5.79 18.75 -1.73
CA SER A 994 6.12 18.09 -3.00
C SER A 994 7.37 17.21 -2.96
N ASN A 995 8.12 17.20 -1.85
CA ASN A 995 9.30 16.35 -1.69
C ASN A 995 8.89 14.95 -1.19
N PRO A 996 9.16 13.84 -1.92
CA PRO A 996 8.83 12.49 -1.47
C PRO A 996 9.47 12.09 -0.12
N GLU A 997 10.57 12.73 0.29
CA GLU A 997 11.22 12.46 1.59
C GLU A 997 10.65 13.29 2.76
N ALA A 998 9.79 14.27 2.47
CA ALA A 998 9.02 14.97 3.50
C ALA A 998 7.89 14.08 4.02
N MET A 999 8.05 13.56 5.25
CA MET A 999 6.99 12.81 5.95
C MET A 999 5.96 13.73 6.64
N GLY A 1000 6.23 15.03 6.73
CA GLY A 1000 5.23 16.06 7.04
C GLY A 1000 4.20 16.21 5.92
N MET A 1001 3.20 17.09 6.10
CA MET A 1001 2.30 17.53 5.03
C MET A 1001 2.47 19.02 4.67
N GLU A 1002 3.30 19.72 5.43
CA GLU A 1002 4.02 20.94 5.08
C GLU A 1002 5.45 20.82 5.65
#